data_AF-A0A099YYE0-F1
#
_entry.id   AF-A0A099YYE0-F1
#
_cell.length_a   1.000
_cell.length_b   1.000
_cell.length_c   1.000
_cell.angle_alpha   90.00
_cell.angle_beta   90.00
_cell.angle_gamma   90.00
#
_symmetry.space_group_name_H-M   'P 1'
#
loop_
_entity.id
_entity.type
_entity.pdbx_description
1 polymer ?
#
loop_
_entity_poly.entity_id
_entity_poly.type
_entity_poly.pdbx_seq_one_letter_code
_entity_poly.pdbx_strand_id
1 'polypeptide(L)'
;SGYLNIQSWPENMTDFRVFSNLVTIGGRALYSGLSLLILKQQGITSLQFQSLKQISAGNIYITDNSNLCYYHTVNWTSLFSTPSQKTVIHRNKKAENCTADGMVCNELCSSDGCWGPGPDQCLSCKRFLRGRTCIDSCNLYDGEFREFANGSVCVECDPQCEKMEDNMITCYGPGPDHCTKCFHFKDGPNCVEKCPDGLQGANSFIFKYADEDRECHPCHPNCTQGCRGPTSHDCIYYPWTRQSTLPQHARTPLIAAGVIGGLFIIVILGLTFAVYVRRKSIKKKRALRRFLETELVEPLTPSGTAPNQAQLRILKETELKRVKVLGSGAFGTVYKGIWVPEGETVKIPVAIKILNETTGPKANVEFMDEALIMASMDHPHLVRLLGVCLSPTIQLVTQLMPHGCLLDYVHEHKDNIGSQLLLNWCVQIAKGMMYLEERRLVHRDLAARNVLVKSPNHVKITDFGLARLLEGDEKEYNADGGKMPIKWMALECIHYRKFTHQSDVWSYGVTIWELMTFGGKPYDGIPTREIPDLLEKGERLPQPPICTIDVYMVMVKCWMIDADSRPKFKELAAEFSRMARDPQRYLVIQGDDRMKLPSPNDSKFFQNLLDEEDLEDMMDAEEYLVPQAFNIPPPIYTSRTRIDSNR
;
A
#
# COMPACT_ATOMS: atom_id res chain seq x y z
N SER A 1 0.37 9.97 -19.31
CA SER A 1 0.11 10.68 -20.58
C SER A 1 -1.32 10.39 -20.99
N GLY A 2 -2.04 11.37 -21.56
CA GLY A 2 -3.43 11.21 -21.99
C GLY A 2 -3.62 10.91 -23.48
N TYR A 3 -2.53 10.57 -24.15
CA TYR A 3 -2.45 10.38 -25.58
C TYR A 3 -1.48 9.25 -25.90
N LEU A 4 -1.74 8.55 -27.00
CA LEU A 4 -0.82 7.60 -27.62
C LEU A 4 -0.17 8.29 -28.82
N ASN A 5 1.13 8.57 -28.75
CA ASN A 5 1.90 9.23 -29.81
C ASN A 5 2.96 8.28 -30.36
N ILE A 6 2.75 7.77 -31.58
CA ILE A 6 3.62 6.83 -32.27
C ILE A 6 4.28 7.56 -33.45
N GLN A 7 5.55 7.91 -33.26
CA GLN A 7 6.38 8.62 -34.26
C GLN A 7 7.46 7.73 -34.89
N SER A 8 7.79 6.61 -34.26
CA SER A 8 8.72 5.61 -34.76
C SER A 8 8.28 4.22 -34.32
N TRP A 9 8.44 3.23 -35.18
CA TRP A 9 8.11 1.84 -34.92
C TRP A 9 9.16 0.90 -35.53
N PRO A 10 9.48 -0.25 -34.90
CA PRO A 10 10.42 -1.20 -35.48
C PRO A 10 10.00 -1.71 -36.86
N GLU A 11 10.93 -1.72 -37.82
CA GLU A 11 10.67 -2.16 -39.20
C GLU A 11 10.28 -3.64 -39.30
N ASN A 12 10.66 -4.45 -38.31
CA ASN A 12 10.33 -5.87 -38.23
C ASN A 12 8.93 -6.15 -37.64
N MET A 13 8.19 -5.12 -37.21
CA MET A 13 6.84 -5.25 -36.66
C MET A 13 5.83 -4.57 -37.58
N THR A 14 4.85 -5.32 -38.04
CA THR A 14 3.84 -4.86 -39.01
C THR A 14 2.53 -4.42 -38.38
N ASP A 15 2.42 -4.45 -37.05
CA ASP A 15 1.21 -4.06 -36.31
C ASP A 15 1.52 -3.51 -34.91
N PHE A 16 0.47 -3.03 -34.25
CA PHE A 16 0.53 -2.50 -32.89
C PHE A 16 -0.05 -3.47 -31.83
N ARG A 17 0.05 -4.79 -32.03
CA ARG A 17 -0.50 -5.81 -31.11
C ARG A 17 -0.04 -5.70 -29.65
N VAL A 18 1.07 -5.01 -29.39
CA VAL A 18 1.53 -4.71 -28.02
C VAL A 18 0.49 -3.89 -27.23
N PHE A 19 -0.40 -3.17 -27.92
CA PHE A 19 -1.53 -2.47 -27.35
C PHE A 19 -2.85 -3.25 -27.48
N SER A 20 -2.81 -4.57 -27.70
CA SER A 20 -4.01 -5.41 -27.83
C SER A 20 -4.90 -5.42 -26.57
N ASN A 21 -4.34 -5.10 -25.39
CA ASN A 21 -5.08 -4.95 -24.13
C ASN A 21 -5.48 -3.49 -23.82
N LEU A 22 -5.22 -2.55 -24.74
CA LEU A 22 -5.59 -1.14 -24.57
C LEU A 22 -7.11 -0.99 -24.65
N VAL A 23 -7.75 -0.70 -23.52
CA VAL A 23 -9.22 -0.60 -23.44
C VAL A 23 -9.71 0.83 -23.66
N THR A 24 -9.00 1.81 -23.11
CA THR A 24 -9.39 3.21 -23.18
C THR A 24 -8.17 4.07 -23.49
N ILE A 25 -8.26 4.91 -24.52
CA ILE A 25 -7.31 6.00 -24.73
C ILE A 25 -7.89 7.23 -24.06
N GLY A 26 -7.21 7.71 -23.02
CA GLY A 26 -7.69 8.84 -22.25
C GLY A 26 -6.61 9.53 -21.46
N GLY A 27 -6.87 10.81 -21.14
CA GLY A 27 -6.17 11.51 -20.09
C GLY A 27 -6.26 13.03 -20.21
N ARG A 28 -5.80 13.68 -19.14
CA ARG A 28 -6.03 15.11 -18.87
C ARG A 28 -5.07 16.07 -19.57
N ALA A 29 -4.17 15.55 -20.40
CA ALA A 29 -3.21 16.30 -21.21
C ALA A 29 -3.19 15.65 -22.60
N LEU A 30 -3.53 16.43 -23.61
CA LEU A 30 -3.58 16.04 -25.01
C LEU A 30 -2.32 16.54 -25.72
N TYR A 31 -1.81 15.81 -26.70
CA TYR A 31 -0.71 16.30 -27.54
C TYR A 31 -1.30 17.23 -28.61
N SER A 32 -1.24 18.55 -28.39
CA SER A 32 -1.83 19.54 -29.30
C SER A 32 -3.32 19.28 -29.60
N GLY A 33 -4.09 18.84 -28.60
CA GLY A 33 -5.50 18.47 -28.76
C GLY A 33 -5.74 17.04 -29.30
N LEU A 34 -4.69 16.24 -29.48
CA LEU A 34 -4.76 14.87 -29.96
C LEU A 34 -4.63 13.85 -28.83
N SER A 35 -5.40 12.76 -28.92
CA SER A 35 -5.34 11.60 -28.02
C SER A 35 -4.80 10.36 -28.68
N LEU A 36 -4.87 10.26 -30.01
CA LEU A 36 -4.19 9.23 -30.79
C LEU A 36 -3.47 9.90 -31.96
N LEU A 37 -2.15 9.71 -32.03
CA LEU A 37 -1.30 10.23 -33.09
C LEU A 37 -0.45 9.09 -33.67
N ILE A 38 -0.66 8.78 -34.95
CA ILE A 38 0.11 7.77 -35.70
C ILE A 38 0.57 8.40 -37.02
N LEU A 39 1.89 8.61 -37.14
CA LEU A 39 2.47 9.35 -38.25
C LEU A 39 3.61 8.59 -38.91
N LYS A 40 3.65 8.55 -40.25
CA LYS A 40 4.83 8.13 -41.02
C LYS A 40 5.33 6.70 -40.73
N GLN A 41 4.41 5.80 -40.38
CA GLN A 41 4.74 4.39 -40.11
C GLN A 41 4.63 3.58 -41.40
N GLN A 42 5.76 3.39 -42.09
CA GLN A 42 5.79 2.67 -43.38
C GLN A 42 5.71 1.14 -43.25
N GLY A 43 6.15 0.57 -42.13
CA GLY A 43 6.12 -0.88 -41.90
C GLY A 43 4.78 -1.45 -41.44
N ILE A 44 3.85 -0.58 -41.01
CA ILE A 44 2.59 -1.01 -40.37
C ILE A 44 1.49 -1.28 -41.39
N THR A 45 0.81 -2.43 -41.26
CA THR A 45 -0.33 -2.85 -42.09
C THR A 45 -1.65 -2.89 -41.33
N SER A 46 -1.65 -3.04 -40.00
CA SER A 46 -2.88 -3.10 -39.18
C SER A 46 -2.67 -2.50 -37.78
N LEU A 47 -3.76 -2.00 -37.16
CA LEU A 47 -3.70 -1.38 -35.83
C LEU A 47 -3.83 -2.39 -34.68
N GLN A 48 -4.68 -3.41 -34.81
CA GLN A 48 -4.89 -4.45 -33.78
C GLN A 48 -5.22 -3.93 -32.36
N PHE A 49 -5.95 -2.83 -32.27
CA PHE A 49 -6.49 -2.30 -31.01
C PHE A 49 -7.78 -3.00 -30.58
N GLN A 50 -7.77 -4.34 -30.56
CA GLN A 50 -8.96 -5.18 -30.36
C GLN A 50 -9.74 -4.90 -29.06
N SER A 51 -9.07 -4.46 -27.99
CA SER A 51 -9.73 -4.18 -26.71
C SER A 51 -10.25 -2.74 -26.60
N LEU A 52 -9.96 -1.87 -27.57
CA LEU A 52 -10.24 -0.44 -27.48
C LEU A 52 -11.74 -0.19 -27.58
N LYS A 53 -12.32 0.28 -26.48
CA LYS A 53 -13.75 0.59 -26.36
C LYS A 53 -14.02 2.09 -26.36
N GLN A 54 -13.05 2.91 -25.95
CA GLN A 54 -13.30 4.32 -25.71
C GLN A 54 -12.07 5.21 -25.92
N ILE A 55 -12.31 6.40 -26.47
CA ILE A 55 -11.37 7.51 -26.61
C ILE A 55 -12.00 8.71 -25.91
N SER A 56 -11.57 8.91 -24.66
CA SER A 56 -12.31 9.73 -23.69
C SER A 56 -12.22 11.24 -23.89
N ALA A 57 -11.16 11.71 -24.53
CA ALA A 57 -10.93 13.12 -24.86
C ALA A 57 -9.95 13.21 -26.03
N GLY A 58 -9.89 14.36 -26.69
CA GLY A 58 -8.95 14.64 -27.78
C GLY A 58 -9.29 13.98 -29.11
N ASN A 59 -8.67 14.51 -30.16
CA ASN A 59 -8.89 14.10 -31.54
C ASN A 59 -7.93 12.98 -31.96
N ILE A 60 -8.29 12.26 -33.02
CA ILE A 60 -7.46 11.22 -33.62
C ILE A 60 -6.78 11.79 -34.85
N TYR A 61 -5.51 11.47 -35.01
CA TYR A 61 -4.70 11.89 -36.14
C TYR A 61 -3.86 10.72 -36.66
N ILE A 62 -4.23 10.18 -37.82
CA ILE A 62 -3.58 9.02 -38.45
C ILE A 62 -3.27 9.40 -39.91
N THR A 63 -2.02 9.76 -40.20
CA THR A 63 -1.64 10.18 -41.56
C THR A 63 -0.26 9.70 -41.96
N ASP A 64 -0.05 9.60 -43.27
CA ASP A 64 1.23 9.26 -43.89
C ASP A 64 1.70 7.82 -43.61
N ASN A 65 0.77 6.87 -43.45
CA ASN A 65 1.08 5.46 -43.26
C ASN A 65 0.70 4.67 -44.54
N SER A 66 1.64 4.57 -45.48
CA SER A 66 1.39 4.10 -46.85
C SER A 66 0.89 2.65 -46.97
N ASN A 67 1.18 1.81 -45.98
CA ASN A 67 0.80 0.39 -45.97
C ASN A 67 -0.36 0.05 -45.02
N LEU A 68 -0.85 1.03 -44.25
CA LEU A 68 -1.87 0.80 -43.22
C LEU A 68 -3.25 0.54 -43.85
N CYS A 69 -3.85 -0.61 -43.51
CA CYS A 69 -5.22 -1.03 -43.85
C CYS A 69 -6.09 -1.14 -42.57
N TYR A 70 -7.35 -1.57 -42.72
CA TYR A 70 -8.35 -1.79 -41.65
C TYR A 70 -8.85 -0.55 -40.89
N TYR A 71 -8.08 0.56 -40.88
CA TYR A 71 -8.49 1.82 -40.24
C TYR A 71 -9.84 2.35 -40.73
N HIS A 72 -10.24 2.01 -41.96
CA HIS A 72 -11.49 2.43 -42.60
C HIS A 72 -12.68 1.55 -42.25
N THR A 73 -12.44 0.37 -41.67
CA THR A 73 -13.52 -0.56 -41.25
C THR A 73 -14.05 -0.20 -39.86
N VAL A 74 -13.29 0.58 -39.08
CA VAL A 74 -13.63 0.98 -37.72
C VAL A 74 -14.48 2.25 -37.75
N ASN A 75 -15.63 2.23 -37.09
CA ASN A 75 -16.37 3.44 -36.80
C ASN A 75 -15.73 4.20 -35.63
N TRP A 76 -14.78 5.08 -35.92
CA TRP A 76 -14.06 5.84 -34.90
C TRP A 76 -14.95 6.74 -34.02
N THR A 77 -16.09 7.19 -34.54
CA THR A 77 -17.00 8.07 -33.79
C THR A 77 -17.72 7.34 -32.66
N SER A 78 -17.95 6.03 -32.79
CA SER A 78 -18.55 5.23 -31.71
C SER A 78 -17.61 5.05 -30.52
N LEU A 79 -16.31 5.27 -30.72
CA LEU A 79 -15.31 5.24 -29.66
C LEU A 79 -15.24 6.57 -28.89
N PHE A 80 -15.83 7.67 -29.38
CA PHE A 80 -15.73 8.96 -28.72
C PHE A 80 -16.70 9.12 -27.56
N SER A 81 -16.20 9.67 -26.45
CA SER A 81 -17.04 10.06 -25.31
C SER A 81 -17.83 11.33 -25.56
N THR A 82 -17.37 12.20 -26.45
CA THR A 82 -17.99 13.51 -26.69
C THR A 82 -18.19 13.77 -28.19
N PRO A 83 -19.32 14.40 -28.57
CA PRO A 83 -19.64 14.66 -29.98
C PRO A 83 -18.75 15.74 -30.63
N SER A 84 -17.93 16.46 -29.85
CA SER A 84 -17.00 17.48 -30.35
C SER A 84 -15.66 16.92 -30.85
N GLN A 85 -15.36 15.65 -30.56
CA GLN A 85 -14.14 14.98 -31.01
C GLN A 85 -14.17 14.69 -32.51
N LYS A 86 -13.01 14.80 -33.14
CA LYS A 86 -12.85 14.63 -34.60
C LYS A 86 -11.73 13.64 -34.92
N THR A 87 -11.85 13.03 -36.09
CA THR A 87 -10.79 12.24 -36.70
C THR A 87 -10.18 13.00 -37.88
N VAL A 88 -8.86 12.89 -38.02
CA VAL A 88 -8.14 13.33 -39.20
C VAL A 88 -7.35 12.13 -39.72
N ILE A 89 -7.86 11.52 -40.79
CA ILE A 89 -7.31 10.32 -41.38
C ILE A 89 -7.16 10.53 -42.88
N HIS A 90 -5.92 10.67 -43.36
CA HIS A 90 -5.61 10.90 -44.77
C HIS A 90 -4.21 10.39 -45.10
N ARG A 91 -3.86 10.26 -46.39
CA ARG A 91 -2.54 9.75 -46.85
C ARG A 91 -2.15 8.39 -46.25
N ASN A 92 -3.14 7.52 -46.03
CA ASN A 92 -2.95 6.09 -45.76
C ASN A 92 -3.34 5.28 -47.01
N LYS A 93 -3.16 3.95 -46.99
CA LYS A 93 -3.56 3.09 -48.12
C LYS A 93 -5.07 3.19 -48.39
N LYS A 94 -5.46 3.29 -49.66
CA LYS A 94 -6.87 3.37 -50.06
C LYS A 94 -7.58 2.05 -49.81
N ALA A 95 -8.87 2.12 -49.43
CA ALA A 95 -9.67 0.94 -49.09
C ALA A 95 -9.74 -0.07 -50.26
N GLU A 96 -9.90 0.41 -51.50
CA GLU A 96 -9.98 -0.44 -52.69
C GLU A 96 -8.69 -1.23 -52.92
N ASN A 97 -7.54 -0.60 -52.65
CA ASN A 97 -6.23 -1.26 -52.75
C ASN A 97 -6.01 -2.26 -51.61
N CYS A 98 -6.53 -1.98 -50.40
CA CYS A 98 -6.52 -2.96 -49.31
C CYS A 98 -7.31 -4.21 -49.69
N THR A 99 -8.50 -4.04 -50.28
CA THR A 99 -9.34 -5.16 -50.73
C THR A 99 -8.68 -5.95 -51.87
N ALA A 100 -8.06 -5.27 -52.85
CA ALA A 100 -7.33 -5.93 -53.94
C ALA A 100 -6.17 -6.81 -53.44
N ASP A 101 -5.52 -6.41 -52.35
CA ASP A 101 -4.43 -7.15 -51.72
C ASP A 101 -4.93 -8.22 -50.72
N GLY A 102 -6.24 -8.47 -50.65
CA GLY A 102 -6.84 -9.45 -49.74
C GLY A 102 -6.80 -9.03 -48.26
N MET A 103 -6.54 -7.76 -47.95
CA MET A 103 -6.53 -7.24 -46.58
C MET A 103 -7.95 -6.85 -46.15
N VAL A 104 -8.78 -7.88 -45.93
CA VAL A 104 -10.20 -7.77 -45.53
C VAL A 104 -10.44 -8.45 -44.17
N CYS A 105 -11.52 -8.07 -43.49
CA CYS A 105 -11.88 -8.67 -42.21
C CYS A 105 -12.16 -10.17 -42.35
N ASN A 106 -11.92 -10.93 -41.28
CA ASN A 106 -12.25 -12.35 -41.23
C ASN A 106 -13.75 -12.59 -41.46
N GLU A 107 -14.11 -13.70 -42.10
CA GLU A 107 -15.51 -14.05 -42.42
C GLU A 107 -16.40 -14.24 -41.18
N LEU A 108 -15.79 -14.49 -40.01
CA LEU A 108 -16.46 -14.60 -38.71
C LEU A 108 -16.76 -13.24 -38.07
N CYS A 109 -16.16 -12.15 -38.58
CA CYS A 109 -16.49 -10.80 -38.14
C CYS A 109 -17.86 -10.39 -38.69
N SER A 110 -18.59 -9.59 -37.90
CA SER A 110 -19.82 -8.96 -38.36
C SER A 110 -19.51 -7.80 -39.34
N SER A 111 -20.56 -7.15 -39.81
CA SER A 111 -20.46 -5.91 -40.59
C SER A 111 -19.92 -4.71 -39.81
N ASP A 112 -19.71 -4.83 -38.49
CA ASP A 112 -19.21 -3.73 -37.65
C ASP A 112 -17.72 -3.42 -37.90
N GLY A 113 -17.00 -4.34 -38.56
CA GLY A 113 -15.61 -4.17 -38.98
C GLY A 113 -14.60 -4.91 -38.12
N CYS A 114 -13.31 -4.59 -38.29
CA CYS A 114 -12.22 -5.28 -37.60
C CYS A 114 -10.95 -4.42 -37.45
N TRP A 115 -10.11 -4.77 -36.50
CA TRP A 115 -8.81 -4.13 -36.27
C TRP A 115 -7.66 -4.76 -37.07
N GLY A 116 -7.92 -5.87 -37.76
CA GLY A 116 -6.94 -6.66 -38.52
C GLY A 116 -7.57 -7.94 -39.13
N PRO A 117 -6.76 -8.83 -39.74
CA PRO A 117 -7.24 -9.97 -40.52
C PRO A 117 -7.75 -11.18 -39.71
N GLY A 118 -7.41 -11.27 -38.42
CA GLY A 118 -7.71 -12.45 -37.59
C GLY A 118 -9.14 -12.49 -37.03
N PRO A 119 -9.67 -13.68 -36.70
CA PRO A 119 -10.97 -13.83 -36.04
C PRO A 119 -10.99 -13.29 -34.60
N ASP A 120 -9.83 -13.00 -34.03
CA ASP A 120 -9.62 -12.31 -32.75
C ASP A 120 -9.57 -10.78 -32.89
N GLN A 121 -9.62 -10.25 -34.12
CA GLN A 121 -9.57 -8.82 -34.41
C GLN A 121 -10.93 -8.21 -34.77
N CYS A 122 -12.00 -8.98 -34.71
CA CYS A 122 -13.35 -8.49 -35.04
C CYS A 122 -13.85 -7.47 -34.00
N LEU A 123 -14.52 -6.41 -34.45
CA LEU A 123 -15.22 -5.47 -33.54
C LEU A 123 -16.42 -6.14 -32.86
N SER A 124 -17.12 -7.01 -33.59
CA SER A 124 -18.12 -7.92 -33.04
C SER A 124 -18.18 -9.20 -33.88
N CYS A 125 -18.60 -10.30 -33.25
CA CYS A 125 -18.68 -11.60 -33.89
C CYS A 125 -20.03 -11.77 -34.59
N LYS A 126 -20.01 -12.43 -35.76
CA LYS A 126 -21.24 -12.77 -36.50
C LYS A 126 -22.10 -13.80 -35.76
N ARG A 127 -21.47 -14.73 -35.02
CA ARG A 127 -22.14 -15.79 -34.25
C ARG A 127 -21.75 -15.78 -32.78
N PHE A 128 -20.64 -16.41 -32.42
CA PHE A 128 -20.23 -16.57 -31.04
C PHE A 128 -18.83 -16.02 -30.76
N LEU A 129 -18.61 -15.60 -29.51
CA LEU A 129 -17.32 -15.19 -28.97
C LEU A 129 -16.84 -16.23 -27.96
N ARG A 130 -15.67 -16.82 -28.18
CA ARG A 130 -14.97 -17.65 -27.20
C ARG A 130 -13.72 -16.93 -26.74
N GLY A 131 -13.71 -16.50 -25.47
CA GLY A 131 -12.63 -15.68 -24.92
C GLY A 131 -12.51 -14.34 -25.67
N ARG A 132 -11.62 -14.29 -26.66
CA ARG A 132 -11.39 -13.12 -27.53
C ARG A 132 -11.51 -13.40 -29.02
N THR A 133 -11.86 -14.64 -29.40
CA THR A 133 -11.87 -15.08 -30.79
C THR A 133 -13.30 -15.37 -31.21
N CYS A 134 -13.70 -14.85 -32.37
CA CYS A 134 -14.97 -15.20 -32.98
C CYS A 134 -14.94 -16.63 -33.51
N ILE A 135 -16.01 -17.38 -33.24
CA ILE A 135 -16.16 -18.77 -33.67
C ILE A 135 -17.58 -19.02 -34.20
N ASP A 136 -17.74 -20.11 -34.93
CA ASP A 136 -19.01 -20.45 -35.57
C ASP A 136 -20.01 -21.14 -34.63
N SER A 137 -19.52 -21.87 -33.61
CA SER A 137 -20.35 -22.61 -32.63
C SER A 137 -19.61 -22.89 -31.31
N CYS A 138 -20.32 -22.87 -30.18
CA CYS A 138 -19.79 -23.31 -28.87
C CYS A 138 -19.80 -24.85 -28.73
N ASN A 139 -18.96 -25.40 -27.85
CA ASN A 139 -18.83 -26.82 -27.56
C ASN A 139 -19.90 -27.29 -26.56
N LEU A 140 -21.17 -27.24 -26.96
CA LEU A 140 -22.30 -27.54 -26.07
C LEU A 140 -22.50 -29.05 -25.82
N TYR A 141 -22.29 -29.87 -26.85
CA TYR A 141 -22.59 -31.31 -26.84
C TYR A 141 -21.35 -32.18 -27.08
N ASP A 142 -20.34 -31.63 -27.73
CA ASP A 142 -19.16 -32.29 -28.25
C ASP A 142 -17.92 -31.37 -28.10
N GLY A 143 -16.71 -31.92 -28.28
CA GLY A 143 -15.44 -31.22 -28.03
C GLY A 143 -14.66 -31.69 -26.79
N GLU A 144 -13.40 -31.26 -26.66
CA GLU A 144 -12.50 -31.66 -25.57
C GLU A 144 -12.99 -31.19 -24.19
N PHE A 145 -13.36 -29.91 -24.10
CA PHE A 145 -14.01 -29.28 -22.95
C PHE A 145 -15.45 -28.91 -23.30
N ARG A 146 -16.28 -28.69 -22.27
CA ARG A 146 -17.70 -28.37 -22.40
C ARG A 146 -17.95 -26.90 -22.11
N GLU A 147 -18.84 -26.31 -22.87
CA GLU A 147 -19.25 -24.92 -22.73
C GLU A 147 -20.77 -24.82 -22.58
N PHE A 148 -21.23 -23.68 -22.07
CA PHE A 148 -22.59 -23.22 -22.27
C PHE A 148 -22.59 -21.89 -23.03
N ALA A 149 -23.69 -21.60 -23.71
CA ALA A 149 -23.87 -20.36 -24.44
C ALA A 149 -24.64 -19.34 -23.58
N ASN A 150 -23.98 -18.25 -23.20
CA ASN A 150 -24.63 -17.09 -22.60
C ASN A 150 -24.89 -16.03 -23.68
N GLY A 151 -26.04 -16.12 -24.35
CA GLY A 151 -26.30 -15.32 -25.54
C GLY A 151 -25.32 -15.67 -26.65
N SER A 152 -24.51 -14.70 -27.09
CA SER A 152 -23.48 -14.88 -28.13
C SER A 152 -22.08 -15.15 -27.58
N VAL A 153 -21.95 -15.53 -26.30
CA VAL A 153 -20.66 -15.80 -25.66
C VAL A 153 -20.60 -17.26 -25.20
N CYS A 154 -19.54 -17.96 -25.60
CA CYS A 154 -19.23 -19.29 -25.11
C CYS A 154 -18.44 -19.19 -23.80
N VAL A 155 -18.93 -19.88 -22.77
CA VAL A 155 -18.30 -19.90 -21.44
C VAL A 155 -18.09 -21.36 -21.04
N GLU A 156 -16.90 -21.70 -20.58
CA GLU A 156 -16.54 -23.04 -20.15
C GLU A 156 -17.31 -23.46 -18.89
N CYS A 157 -17.74 -24.72 -18.83
CA CYS A 157 -18.37 -25.31 -17.65
C CYS A 157 -17.37 -25.44 -16.49
N ASP A 158 -17.87 -25.47 -15.25
CA ASP A 158 -17.02 -25.73 -14.10
C ASP A 158 -16.36 -27.12 -14.20
N PRO A 159 -15.07 -27.28 -13.85
CA PRO A 159 -14.38 -28.58 -13.88
C PRO A 159 -15.04 -29.66 -13.02
N GLN A 160 -15.87 -29.28 -12.04
CA GLN A 160 -16.62 -30.21 -11.20
C GLN A 160 -17.91 -30.72 -11.85
N CYS A 161 -18.27 -30.24 -13.05
CA CYS A 161 -19.40 -30.77 -13.81
C CYS A 161 -19.02 -32.05 -14.56
N GLU A 162 -19.84 -33.10 -14.43
CA GLU A 162 -19.66 -34.34 -15.18
C GLU A 162 -19.95 -34.12 -16.67
N LYS A 163 -19.00 -34.48 -17.53
CA LYS A 163 -19.16 -34.36 -18.99
C LYS A 163 -20.28 -35.28 -19.45
N MET A 164 -21.37 -34.67 -19.93
CA MET A 164 -22.55 -35.41 -20.38
C MET A 164 -22.37 -35.90 -21.83
N GLU A 165 -22.97 -37.07 -22.12
CA GLU A 165 -23.07 -37.69 -23.45
C GLU A 165 -24.50 -37.55 -24.01
N ASP A 166 -24.79 -38.13 -25.19
CA ASP A 166 -26.13 -38.20 -25.81
C ASP A 166 -26.87 -36.86 -26.03
N ASN A 167 -26.16 -35.84 -26.53
CA ASN A 167 -26.71 -34.49 -26.77
C ASN A 167 -27.29 -33.82 -25.51
N MET A 168 -26.89 -34.25 -24.31
CA MET A 168 -27.22 -33.55 -23.08
C MET A 168 -26.19 -32.47 -22.76
N ILE A 169 -26.67 -31.34 -22.25
CA ILE A 169 -25.80 -30.24 -21.81
C ILE A 169 -25.11 -30.60 -20.49
N THR A 170 -23.85 -30.21 -20.36
CA THR A 170 -23.04 -30.47 -19.15
C THR A 170 -23.30 -29.45 -18.04
N CYS A 171 -23.48 -28.19 -18.42
CA CYS A 171 -23.83 -27.10 -17.53
C CYS A 171 -24.81 -26.15 -18.21
N TYR A 172 -25.54 -25.38 -17.41
CA TYR A 172 -26.49 -24.37 -17.87
C TYR A 172 -26.10 -22.94 -17.44
N GLY A 173 -24.95 -22.81 -16.77
CA GLY A 173 -24.44 -21.56 -16.24
C GLY A 173 -22.98 -21.70 -15.76
N PRO A 174 -22.36 -20.59 -15.32
CA PRO A 174 -20.99 -20.61 -14.83
C PRO A 174 -20.94 -21.06 -13.37
N GLY A 175 -19.92 -21.85 -13.02
CA GLY A 175 -19.65 -22.26 -11.64
C GLY A 175 -20.25 -23.61 -11.23
N PRO A 176 -19.91 -24.08 -10.01
CA PRO A 176 -20.13 -25.46 -9.59
C PRO A 176 -21.58 -25.80 -9.24
N ASP A 177 -22.46 -24.81 -9.10
CA ASP A 177 -23.89 -24.97 -8.83
C ASP A 177 -24.76 -25.13 -10.10
N HIS A 178 -24.17 -24.85 -11.26
CA HIS A 178 -24.85 -24.87 -12.55
C HIS A 178 -24.55 -26.12 -13.39
N CYS A 179 -24.07 -27.19 -12.75
CA CYS A 179 -23.85 -28.47 -13.39
C CYS A 179 -25.16 -29.26 -13.55
N THR A 180 -25.34 -29.94 -14.68
CA THR A 180 -26.42 -30.93 -14.85
C THR A 180 -26.22 -32.09 -13.87
N LYS A 181 -24.97 -32.50 -13.68
CA LYS A 181 -24.57 -33.55 -12.74
C LYS A 181 -23.14 -33.29 -12.24
N CYS A 182 -22.90 -33.55 -10.95
CA CYS A 182 -21.58 -33.39 -10.35
C CYS A 182 -20.67 -34.57 -10.68
N PHE A 183 -19.41 -34.28 -11.02
CA PHE A 183 -18.40 -35.28 -11.31
C PHE A 183 -17.99 -36.08 -10.06
N HIS A 184 -17.80 -35.39 -8.93
CA HIS A 184 -17.39 -35.99 -7.65
C HIS A 184 -18.55 -36.05 -6.64
N PHE A 185 -18.73 -34.99 -5.85
CA PHE A 185 -19.74 -34.92 -4.80
C PHE A 185 -20.58 -33.66 -4.93
N LYS A 186 -21.72 -33.63 -4.23
CA LYS A 186 -22.61 -32.47 -4.18
C LYS A 186 -22.79 -32.02 -2.74
N ASP A 187 -22.40 -30.78 -2.44
CA ASP A 187 -22.65 -30.15 -1.14
C ASP A 187 -23.65 -28.99 -1.29
N GLY A 188 -24.90 -29.25 -0.89
CA GLY A 188 -26.00 -28.33 -1.13
C GLY A 188 -26.22 -28.12 -2.63
N PRO A 189 -26.21 -26.87 -3.14
CA PRO A 189 -26.36 -26.62 -4.56
C PRO A 189 -25.07 -26.84 -5.37
N ASN A 190 -23.90 -26.93 -4.72
CA ASN A 190 -22.60 -26.89 -5.41
C ASN A 190 -21.99 -28.29 -5.60
N CYS A 191 -21.39 -28.53 -6.77
CA CYS A 191 -20.49 -29.65 -6.99
C CYS A 191 -19.12 -29.39 -6.35
N VAL A 192 -18.60 -30.38 -5.61
CA VAL A 192 -17.34 -30.28 -4.88
C VAL A 192 -16.48 -31.52 -5.09
N GLU A 193 -15.15 -31.33 -5.07
CA GLU A 193 -14.18 -32.41 -5.26
C GLU A 193 -14.20 -33.41 -4.10
N LYS A 194 -14.47 -32.92 -2.87
CA LYS A 194 -14.60 -33.71 -1.66
C LYS A 194 -15.57 -33.04 -0.68
N CYS A 195 -16.25 -33.84 0.13
CA CYS A 195 -17.09 -33.29 1.20
C CYS A 195 -16.22 -32.55 2.24
N PRO A 196 -16.72 -31.44 2.82
CA PRO A 196 -16.04 -30.69 3.88
C PRO A 196 -15.53 -31.55 5.04
N ASP A 197 -14.22 -31.52 5.29
CA ASP A 197 -13.57 -32.23 6.39
C ASP A 197 -12.66 -31.25 7.15
N GLY A 198 -13.15 -30.73 8.28
CA GLY A 198 -12.39 -29.82 9.15
C GLY A 198 -12.40 -28.36 8.73
N LEU A 199 -13.44 -27.89 8.01
CA LEU A 199 -13.58 -26.46 7.68
C LEU A 199 -14.03 -25.66 8.92
N GLN A 200 -13.41 -24.50 9.17
CA GLN A 200 -13.75 -23.67 10.32
C GLN A 200 -15.10 -22.96 10.11
N GLY A 201 -16.15 -23.44 10.77
CA GLY A 201 -17.46 -22.80 10.82
C GLY A 201 -17.56 -21.75 11.92
N ALA A 202 -18.71 -21.08 12.00
CA ALA A 202 -18.95 -19.97 12.94
C ALA A 202 -18.75 -20.34 14.43
N ASN A 203 -19.04 -21.59 14.80
CA ASN A 203 -18.97 -22.06 16.19
C ASN A 203 -18.05 -23.30 16.40
N SER A 204 -17.73 -24.05 15.34
CA SER A 204 -16.91 -25.27 15.40
C SER A 204 -16.40 -25.67 14.02
N PHE A 205 -15.53 -26.68 13.97
CA PHE A 205 -15.17 -27.33 12.70
C PHE A 205 -16.38 -28.07 12.12
N ILE A 206 -16.57 -27.95 10.81
CA ILE A 206 -17.61 -28.61 10.02
C ILE A 206 -17.00 -29.86 9.40
N PHE A 207 -17.62 -31.00 9.70
CA PHE A 207 -17.30 -32.30 9.14
C PHE A 207 -18.54 -32.84 8.44
N LYS A 208 -18.38 -33.29 7.20
CA LYS A 208 -19.42 -33.92 6.38
C LYS A 208 -18.90 -35.23 5.80
N TYR A 209 -19.81 -36.17 5.57
CA TYR A 209 -19.53 -37.42 4.87
C TYR A 209 -20.39 -37.50 3.61
N ALA A 210 -19.94 -38.27 2.62
CA ALA A 210 -20.73 -38.55 1.42
C ALA A 210 -21.63 -39.77 1.65
N ASP A 211 -22.87 -39.70 1.19
CA ASP A 211 -23.76 -40.87 1.12
C ASP A 211 -23.52 -41.70 -0.16
N GLU A 212 -24.37 -42.71 -0.39
CA GLU A 212 -24.30 -43.59 -1.57
C GLU A 212 -24.56 -42.83 -2.89
N ASP A 213 -25.32 -41.74 -2.84
CA ASP A 213 -25.63 -40.86 -3.97
C ASP A 213 -24.57 -39.78 -4.19
N ARG A 214 -23.50 -39.78 -3.38
CA ARG A 214 -22.40 -38.79 -3.38
C ARG A 214 -22.84 -37.38 -2.96
N GLU A 215 -23.92 -37.27 -2.18
CA GLU A 215 -24.33 -36.03 -1.53
C GLU A 215 -23.69 -35.90 -0.14
N CYS A 216 -23.25 -34.68 0.19
CA CYS A 216 -22.53 -34.40 1.44
C CYS A 216 -23.49 -34.08 2.59
N HIS A 217 -23.47 -34.88 3.65
CA HIS A 217 -24.30 -34.72 4.84
C HIS A 217 -23.46 -34.43 6.08
N PRO A 218 -23.98 -33.65 7.05
CA PRO A 218 -23.26 -33.32 8.27
C PRO A 218 -23.00 -34.56 9.14
N CYS A 219 -21.79 -34.63 9.71
CA CYS A 219 -21.46 -35.61 10.73
C CYS A 219 -22.26 -35.41 12.02
N HIS A 220 -22.32 -36.45 12.85
CA HIS A 220 -22.86 -36.34 14.20
C HIS A 220 -22.11 -35.22 14.98
N PRO A 221 -22.80 -34.38 15.79
CA PRO A 221 -22.20 -33.24 16.48
C PRO A 221 -21.01 -33.57 17.40
N ASN A 222 -20.93 -34.81 17.89
CA ASN A 222 -19.85 -35.27 18.76
C ASN A 222 -18.61 -35.78 17.99
N CYS A 223 -18.65 -35.87 16.66
CA CYS A 223 -17.50 -36.25 15.86
C CYS A 223 -16.57 -35.04 15.69
N THR A 224 -15.45 -35.05 16.41
CA THR A 224 -14.46 -33.95 16.39
C THR A 224 -13.32 -34.15 15.39
N GLN A 225 -13.26 -35.32 14.75
CA GLN A 225 -12.18 -35.75 13.85
C GLN A 225 -12.71 -36.38 12.55
N GLY A 226 -13.93 -36.01 12.14
CA GLY A 226 -14.59 -36.57 10.97
C GLY A 226 -15.46 -37.81 11.26
N CYS A 227 -16.20 -38.25 10.26
CA CYS A 227 -17.12 -39.38 10.34
C CYS A 227 -17.24 -40.12 8.99
N ARG A 228 -17.83 -41.33 9.02
CA ARG A 228 -18.22 -42.09 7.82
C ARG A 228 -19.74 -42.22 7.66
N GLY A 229 -20.51 -41.63 8.57
CA GLY A 229 -21.94 -41.82 8.67
C GLY A 229 -22.57 -40.87 9.70
N PRO A 230 -23.90 -40.89 9.83
CA PRO A 230 -24.64 -39.91 10.61
C PRO A 230 -24.63 -40.18 12.12
N THR A 231 -24.24 -41.38 12.56
CA THR A 231 -24.37 -41.78 13.97
C THR A 231 -23.08 -41.54 14.75
N SER A 232 -23.18 -41.48 16.08
CA SER A 232 -22.02 -41.33 16.96
C SER A 232 -21.03 -42.50 16.88
N HIS A 233 -21.45 -43.66 16.38
CA HIS A 233 -20.59 -44.83 16.17
C HIS A 233 -19.77 -44.72 14.88
N ASP A 234 -20.19 -43.84 13.97
CA ASP A 234 -19.53 -43.61 12.68
C ASP A 234 -18.43 -42.54 12.76
N CYS A 235 -18.19 -41.97 13.95
CA CYS A 235 -17.09 -41.04 14.17
C CYS A 235 -15.75 -41.75 13.98
N ILE A 236 -14.83 -41.11 13.25
CA ILE A 236 -13.48 -41.62 13.06
C ILE A 236 -12.69 -41.36 14.34
N TYR A 237 -12.44 -42.42 15.12
CA TYR A 237 -11.52 -42.39 16.25
C TYR A 237 -10.23 -43.10 15.84
N TYR A 238 -9.10 -42.40 15.79
CA TYR A 238 -7.81 -43.04 15.55
C TYR A 238 -7.43 -43.98 16.72
N PRO A 239 -7.01 -45.23 16.45
CA PRO A 239 -6.72 -46.21 17.48
C PRO A 239 -5.31 -46.01 18.04
N TRP A 240 -5.15 -45.16 19.04
CA TRP A 240 -4.01 -45.21 19.97
C TRP A 240 -4.51 -45.21 21.41
N THR A 241 -5.00 -46.38 21.85
CA THR A 241 -4.79 -46.96 23.18
C THR A 241 -5.46 -48.34 23.22
N ARG A 242 -4.74 -49.38 22.79
CA ARG A 242 -5.01 -50.76 23.22
C ARG A 242 -4.38 -50.92 24.61
N GLN A 243 -5.21 -51.18 25.62
CA GLN A 243 -5.00 -52.28 26.57
C GLN A 243 -6.29 -52.47 27.41
N SER A 244 -7.18 -53.33 26.89
CA SER A 244 -8.05 -54.25 27.63
C SER A 244 -7.30 -54.90 28.82
N THR A 245 -7.82 -55.20 30.01
CA THR A 245 -9.10 -55.80 30.45
C THR A 245 -8.96 -56.07 31.96
N LEU A 246 -10.02 -55.92 32.77
CA LEU A 246 -10.49 -56.94 33.75
C LEU A 246 -11.79 -56.47 34.47
N PRO A 247 -12.63 -57.41 34.96
CA PRO A 247 -14.09 -57.29 35.05
C PRO A 247 -14.67 -57.08 36.46
N GLN A 248 -16.01 -57.09 36.50
CA GLN A 248 -16.95 -56.66 37.54
C GLN A 248 -17.01 -57.48 38.85
N HIS A 249 -17.52 -56.79 39.89
CA HIS A 249 -18.22 -57.22 41.10
C HIS A 249 -17.43 -57.80 42.29
N ALA A 250 -17.30 -56.98 43.36
CA ALA A 250 -17.63 -57.39 44.73
C ALA A 250 -17.76 -56.17 45.68
N ARG A 251 -18.97 -56.02 46.22
CA ARG A 251 -19.42 -55.47 47.52
C ARG A 251 -18.45 -54.59 48.33
N THR A 252 -18.95 -53.39 48.66
CA THR A 252 -18.59 -52.45 49.75
C THR A 252 -18.22 -53.14 51.09
N PRO A 253 -17.38 -52.52 51.97
CA PRO A 253 -17.71 -51.24 52.59
C PRO A 253 -16.59 -50.19 52.71
N LEU A 254 -17.06 -48.94 52.68
CA LEU A 254 -16.56 -47.75 53.38
C LEU A 254 -15.59 -48.12 54.52
N ILE A 255 -14.29 -47.80 54.42
CA ILE A 255 -13.69 -46.67 55.16
C ILE A 255 -12.35 -46.21 54.52
N ALA A 256 -11.89 -46.86 53.43
CA ALA A 256 -10.61 -46.52 52.79
C ALA A 256 -10.68 -45.43 51.71
N ALA A 257 -11.89 -45.09 51.21
CA ALA A 257 -12.08 -44.07 50.17
C ALA A 257 -11.90 -42.63 50.68
N GLY A 258 -12.10 -42.39 51.99
CA GLY A 258 -11.89 -41.06 52.58
C GLY A 258 -10.42 -40.67 52.71
N VAL A 259 -9.55 -41.64 53.01
CA VAL A 259 -8.10 -41.38 53.15
C VAL A 259 -7.45 -41.22 51.78
N ILE A 260 -7.80 -42.07 50.81
CA ILE A 260 -7.27 -41.98 49.45
C ILE A 260 -7.86 -40.76 48.74
N GLY A 261 -9.16 -40.48 48.87
CA GLY A 261 -9.79 -39.29 48.31
C GLY A 261 -9.32 -37.99 48.95
N GLY A 262 -9.11 -37.98 50.27
CA GLY A 262 -8.51 -36.85 50.99
C GLY A 262 -7.05 -36.62 50.58
N LEU A 263 -6.25 -37.68 50.46
CA LEU A 263 -4.89 -37.58 49.92
C LEU A 263 -4.89 -37.12 48.47
N PHE A 264 -5.84 -37.55 47.65
CA PHE A 264 -5.97 -37.11 46.26
C PHE A 264 -6.37 -35.64 46.16
N ILE A 265 -7.26 -35.16 47.04
CA ILE A 265 -7.62 -33.74 47.11
C ILE A 265 -6.46 -32.92 47.66
N ILE A 266 -5.69 -33.41 48.64
CA ILE A 266 -4.49 -32.72 49.13
C ILE A 266 -3.40 -32.68 48.05
N VAL A 267 -3.26 -33.74 47.24
CA VAL A 267 -2.34 -33.76 46.10
C VAL A 267 -2.84 -32.86 44.98
N ILE A 268 -4.15 -32.79 44.70
CA ILE A 268 -4.72 -31.89 43.70
C ILE A 268 -4.63 -30.44 44.18
N LEU A 269 -4.90 -30.14 45.44
CA LEU A 269 -4.73 -28.82 46.04
C LEU A 269 -3.24 -28.45 46.09
N GLY A 270 -2.36 -29.41 46.38
CA GLY A 270 -0.91 -29.26 46.35
C GLY A 270 -0.38 -29.03 44.93
N LEU A 271 -0.92 -29.72 43.92
CA LEU A 271 -0.57 -29.58 42.51
C LEU A 271 -1.16 -28.31 41.91
N THR A 272 -2.39 -27.93 42.26
CA THR A 272 -3.00 -26.66 41.83
C THR A 272 -2.36 -25.48 42.54
N PHE A 273 -2.00 -25.60 43.82
CA PHE A 273 -1.16 -24.64 44.52
C PHE A 273 0.26 -24.62 43.97
N ALA A 274 0.85 -25.76 43.62
CA ALA A 274 2.17 -25.81 42.98
C ALA A 274 2.11 -25.24 41.56
N VAL A 275 1.04 -25.45 40.79
CA VAL A 275 0.82 -24.84 39.47
C VAL A 275 0.46 -23.37 39.63
N TYR A 276 -0.25 -22.96 40.67
CA TYR A 276 -0.55 -21.56 40.98
C TYR A 276 0.70 -20.83 41.46
N VAL A 277 1.51 -21.42 42.33
CA VAL A 277 2.82 -20.93 42.77
C VAL A 277 3.82 -21.02 41.64
N ARG A 278 3.76 -22.00 40.74
CA ARG A 278 4.62 -22.08 39.54
C ARG A 278 4.15 -21.11 38.48
N ARG A 279 2.86 -20.83 38.31
CA ARG A 279 2.33 -19.75 37.44
C ARG A 279 2.57 -18.38 38.04
N LYS A 280 2.49 -18.22 39.35
CA LYS A 280 2.82 -17.00 40.11
C LYS A 280 4.32 -16.82 40.19
N SER A 281 5.12 -17.87 40.29
CA SER A 281 6.59 -17.87 40.24
C SER A 281 7.09 -17.74 38.82
N ILE A 282 6.37 -18.20 37.79
CA ILE A 282 6.67 -17.92 36.38
C ILE A 282 6.22 -16.51 36.04
N LYS A 283 5.06 -16.02 36.52
CA LYS A 283 4.66 -14.60 36.39
C LYS A 283 5.60 -13.70 37.18
N LYS A 284 6.05 -14.09 38.38
CA LYS A 284 6.98 -13.35 39.23
C LYS A 284 8.42 -13.52 38.78
N LYS A 285 8.84 -14.64 38.18
CA LYS A 285 10.15 -14.81 37.52
C LYS A 285 10.16 -14.20 36.12
N ARG A 286 9.03 -14.10 35.40
CA ARG A 286 8.92 -13.32 34.15
C ARG A 286 8.76 -11.83 34.46
N ALA A 287 8.08 -11.45 35.54
CA ALA A 287 8.00 -10.07 36.02
C ALA A 287 9.29 -9.63 36.69
N LEU A 288 10.01 -10.51 37.40
CA LEU A 288 11.33 -10.26 37.99
C LEU A 288 12.44 -10.40 36.95
N ARG A 289 12.35 -11.29 35.95
CA ARG A 289 13.29 -11.29 34.81
C ARG A 289 13.03 -10.08 33.91
N ARG A 290 11.77 -9.64 33.76
CA ARG A 290 11.46 -8.30 33.22
C ARG A 290 12.02 -7.22 34.14
N PHE A 291 11.81 -7.22 35.45
CA PHE A 291 12.35 -6.19 36.36
C PHE A 291 13.88 -6.17 36.38
N LEU A 292 14.55 -7.32 36.32
CA LEU A 292 16.02 -7.46 36.20
C LEU A 292 16.52 -7.15 34.78
N GLU A 293 15.65 -7.18 33.76
CA GLU A 293 15.91 -6.66 32.40
C GLU A 293 15.38 -5.21 32.22
N THR A 294 14.73 -4.61 33.22
CA THR A 294 14.13 -3.25 33.15
C THR A 294 14.75 -2.30 34.20
N GLU A 295 15.74 -2.74 34.97
CA GLU A 295 16.73 -1.85 35.57
C GLU A 295 18.01 -1.95 34.73
N LEU A 296 18.32 -0.84 34.04
CA LEU A 296 19.44 -0.66 33.12
C LEU A 296 19.35 -1.40 31.77
N VAL A 297 18.49 -0.88 30.89
CA VAL A 297 19.04 -0.52 29.56
C VAL A 297 19.73 0.84 29.74
N GLU A 298 20.84 0.83 30.48
CA GLU A 298 21.95 1.72 30.16
C GLU A 298 22.32 1.41 28.71
N PRO A 299 22.62 2.41 27.86
CA PRO A 299 23.13 2.14 26.54
C PRO A 299 24.47 1.42 26.72
N LEU A 300 24.47 0.09 26.63
CA LEU A 300 25.67 -0.63 26.26
C LEU A 300 26.09 0.01 24.94
N THR A 301 27.24 0.67 24.96
CA THR A 301 28.13 0.61 23.81
C THR A 301 28.51 -0.87 23.64
N PRO A 302 28.39 -1.42 22.42
CA PRO A 302 29.28 -2.49 22.04
C PRO A 302 29.76 -2.20 20.62
N SER A 303 30.93 -1.57 20.56
CA SER A 303 31.88 -1.75 19.47
C SER A 303 31.92 -3.24 19.07
N GLY A 304 31.50 -3.50 17.84
CA GLY A 304 31.42 -4.84 17.25
C GLY A 304 30.92 -4.85 15.81
N THR A 305 30.27 -3.77 15.37
CA THR A 305 30.20 -3.42 13.95
C THR A 305 31.05 -2.17 13.75
N ALA A 306 31.99 -2.21 12.80
CA ALA A 306 32.73 -1.03 12.42
C ALA A 306 31.73 0.08 12.02
N PRO A 307 31.88 1.32 12.51
CA PRO A 307 31.07 2.42 12.03
C PRO A 307 31.41 2.59 10.56
N ASN A 308 30.48 2.25 9.67
CA ASN A 308 30.51 2.85 8.34
C ASN A 308 30.29 4.34 8.59
N GLN A 309 31.39 5.08 8.60
CA GLN A 309 31.46 6.48 9.00
C GLN A 309 30.52 7.33 8.15
N ALA A 310 29.27 7.50 8.59
CA ALA A 310 28.61 8.77 8.42
C ALA A 310 29.40 9.75 9.29
N GLN A 311 30.33 10.50 8.70
CA GLN A 311 31.04 11.57 9.38
C GLN A 311 29.99 12.61 9.79
N LEU A 312 29.53 12.58 11.05
CA LEU A 312 28.73 13.63 11.64
C LEU A 312 29.52 14.95 11.49
N ARG A 313 29.03 15.87 10.67
CA ARG A 313 29.71 17.14 10.41
C ARG A 313 29.44 18.10 11.55
N ILE A 314 30.48 18.54 12.23
CA ILE A 314 30.40 19.63 13.21
C ILE A 314 30.57 20.94 12.46
N LEU A 315 29.52 21.75 12.43
CA LEU A 315 29.46 23.00 11.68
C LEU A 315 29.79 24.18 12.62
N LYS A 316 30.58 25.13 12.13
CA LYS A 316 30.83 26.38 12.85
C LYS A 316 29.61 27.29 12.72
N GLU A 317 29.37 28.11 13.74
CA GLU A 317 28.31 29.12 13.69
C GLU A 317 28.50 30.10 12.52
N THR A 318 29.77 30.37 12.15
CA THR A 318 30.13 31.22 11.01
C THR A 318 29.74 30.65 9.64
N GLU A 319 29.54 29.34 9.53
CA GLU A 319 29.11 28.67 8.30
C GLU A 319 27.58 28.75 8.12
N LEU A 320 26.83 29.12 9.16
CA LEU A 320 25.38 29.07 9.19
C LEU A 320 24.77 30.47 9.28
N LYS A 321 23.97 30.83 8.27
CA LYS A 321 23.19 32.07 8.28
C LYS A 321 21.71 31.75 8.50
N ARG A 322 21.14 32.23 9.60
CA ARG A 322 19.69 32.17 9.85
C ARG A 322 18.98 33.27 9.07
N VAL A 323 17.87 32.93 8.42
CA VAL A 323 17.11 33.85 7.55
C VAL A 323 15.73 34.15 8.15
N LYS A 324 14.92 33.11 8.39
CA LYS A 324 13.51 33.28 8.83
C LYS A 324 13.08 32.14 9.74
N VAL A 325 12.29 32.43 10.76
CA VAL A 325 11.64 31.39 11.60
C VAL A 325 10.57 30.67 10.76
N LEU A 326 10.63 29.34 10.73
CA LEU A 326 9.63 28.48 10.08
C LEU A 326 8.57 27.98 11.06
N GLY A 327 8.95 27.70 12.32
CA GLY A 327 8.01 27.30 13.36
C GLY A 327 8.70 26.99 14.68
N SER A 328 7.90 26.89 15.74
CA SER A 328 8.35 26.52 17.10
C SER A 328 7.46 25.40 17.64
N GLY A 329 8.08 24.42 18.30
CA GLY A 329 7.38 23.28 18.89
C GLY A 329 8.06 22.79 20.16
N ALA A 330 7.61 21.63 20.67
CA ALA A 330 8.10 21.05 21.93
C ALA A 330 9.62 20.85 21.95
N PHE A 331 10.20 20.52 20.80
CA PHE A 331 11.62 20.22 20.65
C PHE A 331 12.51 21.44 20.42
N GLY A 332 11.95 22.60 20.07
CA GLY A 332 12.76 23.75 19.66
C GLY A 332 12.12 24.65 18.61
N THR A 333 12.91 25.59 18.10
CA THR A 333 12.53 26.51 17.03
C THR A 333 13.32 26.20 15.76
N VAL A 334 12.61 26.08 14.64
CA VAL A 334 13.17 25.79 13.31
C VAL A 334 13.28 27.08 12.51
N TYR A 335 14.45 27.30 11.92
CA TYR A 335 14.75 28.43 11.04
C TYR A 335 15.05 27.94 9.62
N LYS A 336 14.58 28.68 8.61
CA LYS A 336 15.18 28.68 7.27
C LYS A 336 16.57 29.30 7.40
N GLY A 337 17.57 28.64 6.86
CA GLY A 337 18.94 29.12 6.85
C GLY A 337 19.67 28.80 5.57
N ILE A 338 20.90 29.30 5.49
CA ILE A 338 21.86 29.03 4.42
C ILE A 338 23.12 28.50 5.09
N TRP A 339 23.60 27.36 4.61
CA TRP A 339 24.90 26.80 4.98
C TRP A 339 25.91 27.10 3.87
N VAL A 340 27.05 27.67 4.25
CA VAL A 340 28.19 27.93 3.37
C VAL A 340 29.39 27.19 3.95
N PRO A 341 29.81 26.06 3.34
CA PRO A 341 30.96 25.30 3.82
C PRO A 341 32.24 26.16 3.83
N GLU A 342 33.05 26.01 4.87
CA GLU A 342 34.29 26.79 5.02
C GLU A 342 35.25 26.51 3.85
N GLY A 343 35.67 27.57 3.16
CA GLY A 343 36.55 27.47 2.00
C GLY A 343 35.85 27.22 0.66
N GLU A 344 34.52 27.12 0.65
CA GLU A 344 33.71 27.00 -0.57
C GLU A 344 32.81 28.23 -0.77
N THR A 345 32.43 28.50 -2.02
CA THR A 345 31.50 29.60 -2.37
C THR A 345 30.06 29.11 -2.52
N VAL A 346 29.81 27.82 -2.34
CA VAL A 346 28.50 27.19 -2.51
C VAL A 346 27.57 27.58 -1.37
N LYS A 347 26.33 27.98 -1.71
CA LYS A 347 25.26 28.26 -0.75
C LYS A 347 24.24 27.14 -0.78
N ILE A 348 24.00 26.51 0.37
CA ILE A 348 23.08 25.37 0.50
C ILE A 348 21.89 25.78 1.38
N PRO A 349 20.64 25.69 0.89
CA PRO A 349 19.46 25.99 1.69
C PRO A 349 19.21 24.88 2.73
N VAL A 350 19.11 25.28 4.00
CA VAL A 350 19.01 24.34 5.14
C VAL A 350 17.88 24.72 6.10
N ALA A 351 17.41 23.74 6.86
CA ALA A 351 16.60 23.96 8.04
C ALA A 351 17.49 23.83 9.28
N ILE A 352 17.49 24.87 10.13
CA ILE A 352 18.30 24.95 11.34
C ILE A 352 17.36 24.87 12.53
N LYS A 353 17.35 23.73 13.22
CA LYS A 353 16.52 23.51 14.41
C LYS A 353 17.35 23.77 15.66
N ILE A 354 17.03 24.85 16.37
CA ILE A 354 17.61 25.18 17.67
C ILE A 354 16.80 24.46 18.73
N LEU A 355 17.42 23.53 19.44
CA LEU A 355 16.73 22.77 20.49
C LEU A 355 16.51 23.64 21.73
N ASN A 356 15.37 23.45 22.40
CA ASN A 356 15.09 24.13 23.66
C ASN A 356 16.08 23.64 24.74
N GLU A 357 16.64 24.55 25.54
CA GLU A 357 17.57 24.21 26.61
C GLU A 357 16.89 23.32 27.67
N THR A 358 17.14 22.01 27.63
CA THR A 358 16.95 21.14 28.79
C THR A 358 18.20 21.25 29.65
N THR A 359 18.07 21.97 30.76
CA THR A 359 19.12 22.26 31.74
C THR A 359 19.82 20.99 32.25
N GLY A 360 21.00 20.65 31.73
CA GLY A 360 21.89 19.64 32.32
C GLY A 360 23.02 19.12 31.40
N PRO A 361 24.26 18.92 31.90
CA PRO A 361 25.36 18.32 31.13
C PRO A 361 25.08 16.91 30.58
N LYS A 362 24.20 16.14 31.23
CA LYS A 362 23.75 14.82 30.76
C LYS A 362 22.96 14.89 29.45
N ALA A 363 22.17 15.96 29.25
CA ALA A 363 21.37 16.15 28.05
C ALA A 363 22.24 16.36 26.79
N ASN A 364 23.46 16.92 26.94
CA ASN A 364 24.36 17.13 25.81
C ASN A 364 24.99 15.84 25.27
N VAL A 365 25.28 14.86 26.15
CA VAL A 365 25.82 13.55 25.75
C VAL A 365 24.75 12.72 25.06
N GLU A 366 23.57 12.62 25.67
CA GLU A 366 22.41 11.95 25.10
C GLU A 366 22.00 12.56 23.75
N PHE A 367 22.10 13.89 23.63
CA PHE A 367 21.89 14.57 22.36
C PHE A 367 22.90 14.14 21.28
N MET A 368 24.19 14.12 21.59
CA MET A 368 25.22 13.77 20.61
C MET A 368 25.07 12.34 20.11
N ASP A 369 24.66 11.41 20.98
CA ASP A 369 24.34 10.04 20.61
C ASP A 369 23.15 9.98 19.64
N GLU A 370 22.07 10.71 19.91
CA GLU A 370 20.91 10.79 19.00
C GLU A 370 21.28 11.47 17.67
N ALA A 371 22.08 12.52 17.68
CA ALA A 371 22.55 13.18 16.46
C ALA A 371 23.44 12.25 15.61
N LEU A 372 24.28 11.43 16.24
CA LEU A 372 25.08 10.41 15.54
C LEU A 372 24.20 9.34 14.91
N ILE A 373 23.18 8.87 15.64
CA ILE A 373 22.17 7.95 15.11
C ILE A 373 21.47 8.60 13.90
N MET A 374 20.99 9.84 14.03
CA MET A 374 20.34 10.56 12.93
C MET A 374 21.25 10.73 11.71
N ALA A 375 22.54 11.03 11.90
CA ALA A 375 23.50 11.13 10.81
C ALA A 375 23.78 9.78 10.12
N SER A 376 23.66 8.67 10.84
CA SER A 376 23.86 7.32 10.29
C SER A 376 22.68 6.80 9.46
N MET A 377 21.51 7.46 9.53
CA MET A 377 20.33 7.05 8.77
C MET A 377 20.41 7.54 7.32
N ASP A 378 20.25 6.62 6.38
CA ASP A 378 20.20 6.93 4.95
C ASP A 378 19.06 6.16 4.28
N HIS A 379 17.98 6.88 3.95
CA HIS A 379 16.79 6.33 3.32
C HIS A 379 16.00 7.44 2.60
N PRO A 380 15.43 7.20 1.40
CA PRO A 380 14.74 8.22 0.61
C PRO A 380 13.53 8.86 1.31
N HIS A 381 12.94 8.21 2.31
CA HIS A 381 11.78 8.71 3.06
C HIS A 381 12.12 9.15 4.48
N LEU A 382 13.40 9.38 4.79
CA LEU A 382 13.85 10.00 6.04
C LEU A 382 14.60 11.30 5.73
N VAL A 383 14.41 12.32 6.57
CA VAL A 383 15.17 13.56 6.49
C VAL A 383 16.60 13.30 6.95
N ARG A 384 17.57 13.65 6.11
CA ARG A 384 19.00 13.49 6.41
C ARG A 384 19.52 14.64 7.26
N LEU A 385 20.29 14.30 8.29
CA LEU A 385 21.07 15.26 9.07
C LEU A 385 22.34 15.63 8.27
N LEU A 386 22.51 16.91 7.97
CA LEU A 386 23.69 17.43 7.26
C LEU A 386 24.84 17.71 8.22
N GLY A 387 24.51 18.19 9.42
CA GLY A 387 25.48 18.46 10.47
C GLY A 387 24.84 19.01 11.74
N VAL A 388 25.70 19.29 12.72
CA VAL A 388 25.34 19.81 14.04
C VAL A 388 26.21 21.01 14.36
N CYS A 389 25.60 22.08 14.88
CA CYS A 389 26.34 23.20 15.45
C CYS A 389 26.18 23.20 16.97
N LEU A 390 27.28 23.36 17.71
CA LEU A 390 27.31 23.23 19.18
C LEU A 390 27.42 24.57 19.92
N SER A 391 27.44 25.71 19.21
CA SER A 391 27.67 27.04 19.80
C SER A 391 26.62 28.05 19.32
N PRO A 392 26.09 28.94 20.20
CA PRO A 392 26.06 28.88 21.68
C PRO A 392 24.99 27.91 22.22
N THR A 393 24.06 27.47 21.38
CA THR A 393 23.03 26.46 21.65
C THR A 393 23.14 25.34 20.63
N ILE A 394 22.70 24.14 20.96
CA ILE A 394 22.73 23.00 20.05
C ILE A 394 21.75 23.21 18.88
N GLN A 395 22.25 23.08 17.66
CA GLN A 395 21.49 23.24 16.42
C GLN A 395 21.64 22.00 15.54
N LEU A 396 20.51 21.44 15.09
CA LEU A 396 20.47 20.39 14.08
C LEU A 396 20.27 21.03 12.70
N VAL A 397 21.13 20.68 11.75
CA VAL A 397 21.07 21.23 10.39
C VAL A 397 20.66 20.13 9.42
N THR A 398 19.50 20.28 8.79
CA THR A 398 18.94 19.33 7.81
C THR A 398 18.66 20.03 6.48
N GLN A 399 18.39 19.24 5.43
CA GLN A 399 17.92 19.79 4.15
C GLN A 399 16.60 20.54 4.35
N LEU A 400 16.49 21.73 3.76
CA LEU A 400 15.24 22.49 3.76
C LEU A 400 14.20 21.78 2.87
N MET A 401 13.02 21.49 3.43
CA MET A 401 11.88 20.96 2.68
C MET A 401 10.96 22.11 2.27
N PRO A 402 10.83 22.43 0.97
CA PRO A 402 10.19 23.67 0.54
C PRO A 402 8.69 23.69 0.80
N HIS A 403 7.99 22.56 0.90
CA HIS A 403 6.53 22.58 1.10
C HIS A 403 6.11 22.38 2.57
N GLY A 404 7.04 22.51 3.51
CA GLY A 404 6.74 22.40 4.94
C GLY A 404 6.30 21.00 5.36
N CYS A 405 5.45 20.93 6.40
CA CYS A 405 4.94 19.67 6.92
C CYS A 405 3.69 19.19 6.16
N LEU A 406 3.49 17.88 6.14
CA LEU A 406 2.42 17.23 5.40
C LEU A 406 1.05 17.56 5.99
N LEU A 407 0.95 17.78 7.32
CA LEU A 407 -0.29 18.21 7.98
C LEU A 407 -0.82 19.53 7.41
N ASP A 408 0.03 20.56 7.35
CA ASP A 408 -0.34 21.86 6.79
C ASP A 408 -0.63 21.72 5.29
N TYR A 409 0.20 20.95 4.57
CA TYR A 409 0.03 20.71 3.15
C TYR A 409 -1.34 20.10 2.81
N VAL A 410 -1.78 19.06 3.53
CA VAL A 410 -3.08 18.44 3.28
C VAL A 410 -4.25 19.35 3.64
N HIS A 411 -4.07 20.22 4.63
CA HIS A 411 -5.08 21.19 5.02
C HIS A 411 -5.25 22.28 3.96
N GLU A 412 -4.14 22.85 3.48
CA GLU A 412 -4.12 23.92 2.48
C GLU A 412 -4.58 23.45 1.09
N HIS A 413 -4.27 22.20 0.72
CA HIS A 413 -4.52 21.66 -0.60
C HIS A 413 -5.64 20.62 -0.63
N LYS A 414 -6.52 20.58 0.38
CA LYS A 414 -7.58 19.56 0.53
C LYS A 414 -8.42 19.36 -0.74
N ASP A 415 -8.70 20.45 -1.47
CA ASP A 415 -9.55 20.43 -2.67
C ASP A 415 -8.78 19.98 -3.94
N ASN A 416 -7.47 19.76 -3.84
CA ASN A 416 -6.57 19.40 -4.93
C ASN A 416 -5.79 18.09 -4.68
N ILE A 417 -6.07 17.38 -3.58
CA ILE A 417 -5.40 16.13 -3.22
C ILE A 417 -6.27 14.94 -3.57
N GLY A 418 -5.84 14.18 -4.58
CA GLY A 418 -6.51 12.95 -5.00
C GLY A 418 -6.09 11.70 -4.22
N SER A 419 -6.83 10.61 -4.46
CA SER A 419 -6.66 9.32 -3.77
C SER A 419 -5.26 8.72 -3.95
N GLN A 420 -4.72 8.81 -5.17
CA GLN A 420 -3.40 8.30 -5.51
C GLN A 420 -2.31 8.92 -4.64
N LEU A 421 -2.41 10.23 -4.38
CA LEU A 421 -1.41 10.98 -3.64
C LEU A 421 -1.43 10.58 -2.16
N LEU A 422 -2.62 10.50 -1.56
CA LEU A 422 -2.82 10.03 -0.18
C LEU A 422 -2.25 8.63 0.02
N LEU A 423 -2.60 7.68 -0.85
CA LEU A 423 -2.11 6.30 -0.75
C LEU A 423 -0.59 6.20 -0.98
N ASN A 424 -0.03 7.01 -1.90
CA ASN A 424 1.41 7.08 -2.10
C ASN A 424 2.13 7.59 -0.84
N TRP A 425 1.61 8.62 -0.16
CA TRP A 425 2.19 9.09 1.10
C TRP A 425 2.14 8.03 2.19
N CYS A 426 1.05 7.27 2.30
CA CYS A 426 0.95 6.12 3.21
C CYS A 426 2.10 5.12 2.98
N VAL A 427 2.33 4.75 1.71
CA VAL A 427 3.43 3.84 1.33
C VAL A 427 4.80 4.41 1.72
N GLN A 428 5.04 5.69 1.44
CA GLN A 428 6.33 6.33 1.71
C GLN A 428 6.63 6.41 3.21
N ILE A 429 5.64 6.79 4.01
CA ILE A 429 5.75 6.82 5.47
C ILE A 429 6.00 5.40 6.01
N ALA A 430 5.23 4.41 5.55
CA ALA A 430 5.42 3.02 5.97
C ALA A 430 6.83 2.48 5.62
N LYS A 431 7.37 2.81 4.44
CA LYS A 431 8.74 2.45 4.05
C LYS A 431 9.79 3.13 4.93
N GLY A 432 9.62 4.41 5.24
CA GLY A 432 10.52 5.12 6.14
C GLY A 432 10.53 4.53 7.55
N MET A 433 9.35 4.20 8.10
CA MET A 433 9.23 3.56 9.41
C MET A 433 9.73 2.10 9.41
N MET A 434 9.53 1.36 8.33
CA MET A 434 10.11 0.02 8.14
C MET A 434 11.64 0.07 8.22
N TYR A 435 12.27 1.07 7.59
CA TYR A 435 13.72 1.27 7.69
C TYR A 435 14.16 1.56 9.13
N LEU A 436 13.43 2.42 9.87
CA LEU A 436 13.72 2.66 11.28
C LEU A 436 13.60 1.39 12.13
N GLU A 437 12.59 0.56 11.89
CA GLU A 437 12.41 -0.75 12.54
C GLU A 437 13.60 -1.69 12.26
N GLU A 438 14.06 -1.78 11.00
CA GLU A 438 15.24 -2.57 10.62
C GLU A 438 16.53 -2.08 11.29
N ARG A 439 16.63 -0.76 11.54
CA ARG A 439 17.72 -0.12 12.29
C ARG A 439 17.51 -0.12 13.80
N ARG A 440 16.43 -0.77 14.30
CA ARG A 440 16.05 -0.85 15.72
C ARG A 440 15.86 0.52 16.39
N LEU A 441 15.43 1.51 15.61
CA LEU A 441 15.07 2.83 16.11
C LEU A 441 13.55 2.95 16.29
N VAL A 442 13.12 3.49 17.43
CA VAL A 442 11.71 3.80 17.71
C VAL A 442 11.53 5.31 17.60
N HIS A 443 10.56 5.76 16.81
CA HIS A 443 10.34 7.18 16.53
C HIS A 443 9.68 7.90 17.72
N ARG A 444 8.67 7.27 18.36
CA ARG A 444 7.90 7.76 19.53
C ARG A 444 6.99 8.98 19.30
N ASP A 445 7.21 9.78 18.26
CA ASP A 445 6.41 10.97 17.91
C ASP A 445 6.07 11.01 16.40
N LEU A 446 5.70 9.87 15.80
CA LEU A 446 5.22 9.88 14.42
C LEU A 446 3.83 10.55 14.36
N ALA A 447 3.72 11.58 13.52
CA ALA A 447 2.49 12.32 13.26
C ALA A 447 2.59 13.04 11.91
N ALA A 448 1.47 13.48 11.32
CA ALA A 448 1.51 14.18 10.03
C ALA A 448 2.33 15.49 10.06
N ARG A 449 2.42 16.15 11.23
CA ARG A 449 3.30 17.32 11.45
C ARG A 449 4.80 17.02 11.37
N ASN A 450 5.19 15.76 11.61
CA ASN A 450 6.57 15.29 11.58
C ASN A 450 6.89 14.53 10.28
N VAL A 451 6.07 14.71 9.24
CA VAL A 451 6.34 14.30 7.87
C VAL A 451 6.48 15.56 7.04
N LEU A 452 7.59 15.72 6.32
CA LEU A 452 7.88 16.89 5.50
C LEU A 452 7.72 16.58 4.01
N VAL A 453 7.33 17.58 3.24
CA VAL A 453 7.04 17.46 1.81
C VAL A 453 8.23 18.03 1.01
N LYS A 454 9.03 17.15 0.39
CA LYS A 454 10.13 17.54 -0.52
C LYS A 454 9.56 18.03 -1.85
N SER A 455 8.66 17.23 -2.40
CA SER A 455 7.81 17.57 -3.53
C SER A 455 6.45 16.92 -3.29
N PRO A 456 5.39 17.32 -4.00
CA PRO A 456 4.06 16.73 -3.81
C PRO A 456 4.09 15.19 -3.87
N ASN A 457 4.90 14.62 -4.77
CA ASN A 457 5.04 13.17 -4.93
C ASN A 457 6.06 12.51 -3.98
N HIS A 458 6.75 13.27 -3.12
CA HIS A 458 7.83 12.75 -2.26
C HIS A 458 7.83 13.39 -0.87
N VAL A 459 7.53 12.56 0.14
CA VAL A 459 7.55 12.92 1.55
C VAL A 459 8.66 12.21 2.33
N LYS A 460 9.11 12.84 3.41
CA LYS A 460 10.18 12.36 4.28
C LYS A 460 9.82 12.54 5.75
N ILE A 461 10.09 11.54 6.58
CA ILE A 461 9.87 11.60 8.04
C ILE A 461 11.01 12.37 8.69
N THR A 462 10.70 13.23 9.66
CA THR A 462 11.68 14.01 10.43
C THR A 462 11.52 13.75 11.93
N ASP A 463 12.38 14.35 12.75
CA ASP A 463 12.32 14.32 14.22
C ASP A 463 12.37 12.92 14.88
N PHE A 464 12.78 11.88 14.13
CA PHE A 464 13.11 10.58 14.70
C PHE A 464 14.33 10.70 15.63
N GLY A 465 14.27 10.08 16.81
CA GLY A 465 15.31 10.13 17.84
C GLY A 465 15.17 11.29 18.86
N LEU A 466 14.48 12.38 18.50
CA LEU A 466 14.40 13.57 19.38
C LEU A 466 13.47 13.41 20.58
N ALA A 467 12.46 12.55 20.49
CA ALA A 467 11.48 12.30 21.56
C ALA A 467 12.10 11.82 22.89
N ARG A 468 13.26 11.14 22.82
CA ARG A 468 14.00 10.66 24.00
C ARG A 468 14.57 11.80 24.84
N LEU A 469 14.94 12.91 24.19
CA LEU A 469 15.54 14.09 24.83
C LEU A 469 14.53 14.89 25.65
N LEU A 470 13.22 14.61 25.52
CA LEU A 470 12.16 15.27 26.30
C LEU A 470 11.81 14.53 27.59
N GLU A 471 12.40 13.36 27.86
CA GLU A 471 12.13 12.52 29.05
C GLU A 471 12.85 13.08 30.31
N GLY A 472 12.68 14.37 30.59
CA GLY A 472 13.11 15.00 31.85
C GLY A 472 12.05 14.86 32.95
N ASP A 473 12.49 14.45 34.14
CA ASP A 473 11.81 14.27 35.44
C ASP A 473 10.39 13.66 35.47
N GLU A 474 10.28 12.56 36.21
CA GLU A 474 9.16 11.61 36.33
C GLU A 474 7.81 12.18 36.84
N LYS A 475 7.69 13.49 37.10
CA LYS A 475 6.61 14.04 37.94
C LYS A 475 5.59 14.96 37.27
N GLU A 476 5.69 15.31 35.99
CA GLU A 476 4.71 16.21 35.37
C GLU A 476 3.72 15.49 34.43
N TYR A 477 2.74 14.80 35.03
CA TYR A 477 1.41 14.71 34.43
C TYR A 477 0.63 16.00 34.80
N ASN A 478 1.08 17.15 34.31
CA ASN A 478 0.37 18.41 34.53
C ASN A 478 -0.92 18.41 33.70
N ALA A 479 -2.02 18.80 34.35
CA ALA A 479 -3.37 18.83 33.80
C ALA A 479 -3.55 19.80 32.60
N ASP A 480 -2.53 20.61 32.30
CA ASP A 480 -2.46 21.53 31.15
C ASP A 480 -1.73 20.94 29.91
N GLY A 481 -1.43 19.64 29.90
CA GLY A 481 -0.77 18.98 28.77
C GLY A 481 0.75 18.99 28.89
N GLY A 482 1.28 17.97 29.56
CA GLY A 482 2.71 17.64 29.46
C GLY A 482 3.14 17.38 28.01
N LYS A 483 4.45 17.47 27.75
CA LYS A 483 5.15 17.44 26.43
C LYS A 483 4.87 16.23 25.50
N MET A 484 4.01 15.29 25.89
CA MET A 484 3.79 14.04 25.15
C MET A 484 2.60 14.13 24.19
N PRO A 485 2.70 13.55 22.99
CA PRO A 485 1.64 13.57 21.97
C PRO A 485 0.56 12.51 22.25
N ILE A 486 -0.11 12.57 23.41
CA ILE A 486 -1.01 11.51 23.93
C ILE A 486 -2.03 11.02 22.91
N LYS A 487 -2.63 11.91 22.10
CA LYS A 487 -3.64 11.54 21.09
C LYS A 487 -3.10 10.68 19.93
N TRP A 488 -1.78 10.61 19.77
CA TRP A 488 -1.09 9.75 18.80
C TRP A 488 -0.50 8.49 19.44
N MET A 489 -0.48 8.40 20.77
CA MET A 489 0.22 7.33 21.48
C MET A 489 -0.62 6.08 21.65
N ALA A 490 0.05 4.93 21.59
CA ALA A 490 -0.54 3.65 21.98
C ALA A 490 -0.84 3.61 23.48
N LEU A 491 -1.86 2.84 23.87
CA LEU A 491 -2.33 2.77 25.26
C LEU A 491 -1.22 2.32 26.23
N GLU A 492 -0.35 1.39 25.81
CA GLU A 492 0.80 0.96 26.61
C GLU A 492 1.87 2.04 26.81
N CYS A 493 1.99 3.00 25.88
CA CYS A 493 2.87 4.15 26.04
C CYS A 493 2.30 5.14 27.05
N ILE A 494 0.98 5.33 27.05
CA ILE A 494 0.31 6.25 27.97
C ILE A 494 0.39 5.72 29.41
N HIS A 495 0.02 4.46 29.65
CA HIS A 495 0.03 3.91 31.01
C HIS A 495 1.42 3.56 31.54
N TYR A 496 2.27 2.98 30.68
CA TYR A 496 3.49 2.31 31.14
C TYR A 496 4.77 2.88 30.54
N ARG A 497 4.69 3.98 29.76
CA ARG A 497 5.84 4.57 29.04
C ARG A 497 6.61 3.55 28.19
N LYS A 498 5.92 2.51 27.72
CA LYS A 498 6.53 1.43 26.92
C LYS A 498 6.50 1.77 25.44
N PHE A 499 7.62 2.24 24.90
CA PHE A 499 7.77 2.56 23.47
C PHE A 499 8.41 1.41 22.70
N THR A 500 7.81 1.04 21.58
CA THR A 500 8.25 -0.06 20.70
C THR A 500 7.92 0.24 19.23
N HIS A 501 8.42 -0.54 18.30
CA HIS A 501 7.99 -0.44 16.89
C HIS A 501 6.46 -0.62 16.74
N GLN A 502 5.84 -1.49 17.56
CA GLN A 502 4.38 -1.67 17.54
C GLN A 502 3.62 -0.46 18.10
N SER A 503 4.23 0.34 18.97
CA SER A 503 3.61 1.60 19.38
C SER A 503 3.72 2.66 18.28
N ASP A 504 4.81 2.66 17.50
CA ASP A 504 4.90 3.52 16.31
C ASP A 504 3.86 3.13 15.24
N VAL A 505 3.50 1.83 15.14
CA VAL A 505 2.40 1.38 14.27
C VAL A 505 1.07 2.01 14.68
N TRP A 506 0.81 2.20 15.98
CA TRP A 506 -0.37 2.92 16.45
C TRP A 506 -0.35 4.36 15.96
N SER A 507 0.77 5.06 16.16
CA SER A 507 0.98 6.45 15.72
C SER A 507 0.85 6.59 14.20
N TYR A 508 1.31 5.59 13.44
CA TYR A 508 1.11 5.51 11.99
C TYR A 508 -0.37 5.44 11.64
N GLY A 509 -1.17 4.61 12.33
CA GLY A 509 -2.61 4.55 12.13
C GLY A 509 -3.29 5.91 12.33
N VAL A 510 -2.91 6.64 13.39
CA VAL A 510 -3.40 8.01 13.64
C VAL A 510 -2.94 8.98 12.54
N THR A 511 -1.68 8.87 12.10
CA THR A 511 -1.13 9.69 11.01
C THR A 511 -1.90 9.49 9.71
N ILE A 512 -2.22 8.24 9.34
CA ILE A 512 -3.03 7.98 8.14
C ILE A 512 -4.44 8.54 8.31
N TRP A 513 -5.02 8.46 9.50
CA TRP A 513 -6.32 9.09 9.78
C TRP A 513 -6.28 10.62 9.58
N GLU A 514 -5.21 11.30 10.01
CA GLU A 514 -5.01 12.73 9.74
C GLU A 514 -4.99 13.03 8.23
N LEU A 515 -4.28 12.21 7.44
CA LEU A 515 -4.22 12.37 5.98
C LEU A 515 -5.59 12.19 5.34
N MET A 516 -6.31 11.14 5.71
CA MET A 516 -7.61 10.81 5.13
C MET A 516 -8.74 11.76 5.56
N THR A 517 -8.51 12.55 6.60
CA THR A 517 -9.42 13.62 7.05
C THR A 517 -8.95 15.02 6.61
N PHE A 518 -7.89 15.09 5.78
CA PHE A 518 -7.29 16.34 5.32
C PHE A 518 -6.87 17.28 6.47
N GLY A 519 -6.22 16.69 7.49
CA GLY A 519 -5.74 17.40 8.67
C GLY A 519 -6.76 17.51 9.80
N GLY A 520 -7.67 16.53 9.90
CA GLY A 520 -8.57 16.43 11.05
C GLY A 520 -7.80 16.29 12.37
N LYS A 521 -8.33 16.87 13.44
CA LYS A 521 -7.73 16.75 14.78
C LYS A 521 -8.18 15.44 15.44
N PRO A 522 -7.27 14.52 15.81
CA PRO A 522 -7.66 13.28 16.47
C PRO A 522 -8.41 13.57 17.77
N TYR A 523 -9.56 12.90 17.97
CA TYR A 523 -10.40 13.07 19.16
C TYR A 523 -10.72 14.55 19.44
N ASP A 524 -11.13 15.29 18.40
CA ASP A 524 -11.40 16.73 18.53
C ASP A 524 -12.47 16.99 19.60
N GLY A 525 -12.27 18.06 20.39
CA GLY A 525 -13.13 18.39 21.54
C GLY A 525 -12.98 17.49 22.78
N ILE A 526 -12.25 16.37 22.70
CA ILE A 526 -12.04 15.46 23.85
C ILE A 526 -10.76 15.87 24.60
N PRO A 527 -10.84 16.11 25.93
CA PRO A 527 -9.66 16.40 26.76
C PRO A 527 -8.66 15.25 26.75
N THR A 528 -7.36 15.58 26.66
CA THR A 528 -6.27 14.59 26.61
C THR A 528 -6.29 13.59 27.76
N ARG A 529 -6.71 14.00 28.96
CA ARG A 529 -6.83 13.14 30.16
C ARG A 529 -7.87 12.04 30.02
N GLU A 530 -8.86 12.19 29.14
CA GLU A 530 -9.96 11.22 28.95
C GLU A 530 -9.67 10.19 27.86
N ILE A 531 -8.59 10.39 27.09
CA ILE A 531 -8.21 9.50 25.98
C ILE A 531 -7.97 8.05 26.44
N PRO A 532 -7.26 7.76 27.55
CA PRO A 532 -7.03 6.37 27.97
C PRO A 532 -8.34 5.62 28.25
N ASP A 533 -9.25 6.23 29.03
CA ASP A 533 -10.53 5.62 29.39
C ASP A 533 -11.41 5.36 28.16
N LEU A 534 -11.35 6.25 27.16
CA LEU A 534 -12.05 6.10 25.89
C LEU A 534 -11.48 4.90 25.10
N LEU A 535 -10.16 4.81 24.99
CA LEU A 535 -9.49 3.73 24.28
C LEU A 535 -9.72 2.36 24.93
N GLU A 536 -9.75 2.30 26.27
CA GLU A 536 -10.05 1.08 27.03
C GLU A 536 -11.48 0.57 26.81
N LYS A 537 -12.44 1.48 26.61
CA LYS A 537 -13.82 1.13 26.24
C LYS A 537 -13.96 0.61 24.81
N GLY A 538 -12.88 0.61 24.03
CA GLY A 538 -12.86 0.15 22.64
C GLY A 538 -13.20 1.25 21.62
N GLU A 539 -13.45 2.48 22.07
CA GLU A 539 -13.70 3.62 21.17
C GLU A 539 -12.44 3.95 20.37
N ARG A 540 -12.60 4.29 19.09
CA ARG A 540 -11.52 4.62 18.15
C ARG A 540 -11.90 5.84 17.32
N LEU A 541 -10.93 6.38 16.58
CA LEU A 541 -11.20 7.45 15.63
C LEU A 541 -12.21 6.97 14.58
N PRO A 542 -13.20 7.79 14.18
CA PRO A 542 -14.25 7.37 13.26
C PRO A 542 -13.71 7.16 11.84
N GLN A 543 -14.41 6.37 11.03
CA GLN A 543 -14.08 6.17 9.63
C GLN A 543 -14.10 7.51 8.86
N PRO A 544 -13.00 7.91 8.20
CA PRO A 544 -13.00 9.11 7.37
C PRO A 544 -13.98 8.96 6.19
N PRO A 545 -14.71 10.02 5.80
CA PRO A 545 -15.75 9.94 4.76
C PRO A 545 -15.25 9.45 3.39
N ILE A 546 -13.99 9.70 3.08
CA ILE A 546 -13.39 9.29 1.80
C ILE A 546 -12.92 7.83 1.81
N CYS A 547 -12.84 7.17 2.97
CA CYS A 547 -12.25 5.84 3.07
C CYS A 547 -13.31 4.76 2.83
N THR A 548 -12.99 3.76 2.01
CA THR A 548 -13.73 2.49 2.07
C THR A 548 -13.39 1.72 3.35
N ILE A 549 -14.17 0.66 3.60
CA ILE A 549 -13.96 -0.20 4.76
C ILE A 549 -12.57 -0.86 4.74
N ASP A 550 -12.02 -1.16 3.57
CA ASP A 550 -10.69 -1.77 3.43
C ASP A 550 -9.60 -0.90 4.06
N VAL A 551 -9.58 0.39 3.74
CA VAL A 551 -8.60 1.36 4.27
C VAL A 551 -8.80 1.55 5.78
N TYR A 552 -10.06 1.69 6.21
CA TYR A 552 -10.36 1.91 7.62
C TYR A 552 -10.01 0.69 8.48
N MET A 553 -10.21 -0.53 7.99
CA MET A 553 -9.81 -1.75 8.69
C MET A 553 -8.30 -1.83 8.91
N VAL A 554 -7.48 -1.30 7.99
CA VAL A 554 -6.03 -1.19 8.21
C VAL A 554 -5.72 -0.25 9.38
N MET A 555 -6.39 0.90 9.48
CA MET A 555 -6.24 1.83 10.62
C MET A 555 -6.68 1.18 11.94
N VAL A 556 -7.83 0.51 11.95
CA VAL A 556 -8.35 -0.19 13.14
C VAL A 556 -7.38 -1.27 13.62
N LYS A 557 -6.77 -2.04 12.70
CA LYS A 557 -5.73 -3.03 13.04
C LYS A 557 -4.49 -2.38 13.69
N CYS A 558 -4.11 -1.17 13.30
CA CYS A 558 -3.05 -0.40 13.97
C CYS A 558 -3.40 -0.04 15.43
N TRP A 559 -4.69 0.04 15.77
CA TRP A 559 -5.18 0.44 17.10
C TRP A 559 -5.67 -0.73 17.97
N MET A 560 -5.25 -1.96 17.66
CA MET A 560 -5.46 -3.10 18.54
C MET A 560 -4.75 -2.89 19.88
N ILE A 561 -5.43 -3.19 21.00
CA ILE A 561 -4.84 -3.06 22.34
C ILE A 561 -3.63 -3.99 22.46
N ASP A 562 -3.78 -5.23 22.00
CA ASP A 562 -2.65 -6.14 21.90
C ASP A 562 -1.68 -5.68 20.81
N ALA A 563 -0.48 -5.28 21.22
CA ALA A 563 0.55 -4.78 20.34
C ALA A 563 1.02 -5.83 19.32
N ASP A 564 1.03 -7.11 19.69
CA ASP A 564 1.48 -8.19 18.80
C ASP A 564 0.46 -8.52 17.71
N SER A 565 -0.81 -8.13 17.92
CA SER A 565 -1.89 -8.24 16.92
C SER A 565 -1.88 -7.11 15.88
N ARG A 566 -1.04 -6.08 16.05
CA ARG A 566 -0.92 -4.97 15.10
C ARG A 566 -0.04 -5.38 13.91
N PRO A 567 -0.31 -4.88 12.69
CA PRO A 567 0.48 -5.20 11.51
C PRO A 567 1.90 -4.64 11.62
N LYS A 568 2.84 -5.25 10.90
CA LYS A 568 4.22 -4.75 10.77
C LYS A 568 4.31 -3.66 9.70
N PHE A 569 5.33 -2.79 9.77
CA PHE A 569 5.52 -1.75 8.75
C PHE A 569 5.74 -2.32 7.35
N LYS A 570 6.41 -3.47 7.25
CA LYS A 570 6.54 -4.23 5.99
C LYS A 570 5.19 -4.63 5.39
N GLU A 571 4.26 -5.08 6.22
CA GLU A 571 2.91 -5.47 5.80
C GLU A 571 2.09 -4.24 5.40
N LEU A 572 2.17 -3.16 6.18
CA LEU A 572 1.54 -1.89 5.88
C LEU A 572 2.02 -1.32 4.55
N ALA A 573 3.33 -1.30 4.30
CA ALA A 573 3.91 -0.83 3.05
C ALA A 573 3.41 -1.65 1.84
N ALA A 574 3.33 -2.98 1.98
CA ALA A 574 2.81 -3.86 0.94
C ALA A 574 1.32 -3.63 0.68
N GLU A 575 0.52 -3.51 1.74
CA GLU A 575 -0.93 -3.35 1.64
C GLU A 575 -1.31 -2.00 1.04
N PHE A 576 -0.69 -0.90 1.48
CA PHE A 576 -0.90 0.40 0.85
C PHE A 576 -0.34 0.46 -0.58
N SER A 577 0.74 -0.28 -0.90
CA SER A 577 1.23 -0.38 -2.28
C SER A 577 0.24 -1.12 -3.18
N ARG A 578 -0.45 -2.13 -2.66
CA ARG A 578 -1.53 -2.83 -3.37
C ARG A 578 -2.71 -1.90 -3.61
N MET A 579 -3.12 -1.14 -2.61
CA MET A 579 -4.21 -0.17 -2.73
C MET A 579 -3.87 0.97 -3.70
N ALA A 580 -2.63 1.46 -3.68
CA ALA A 580 -2.17 2.53 -4.57
C ALA A 580 -2.16 2.17 -6.07
N ARG A 581 -2.34 0.89 -6.44
CA ARG A 581 -2.46 0.45 -7.84
C ARG A 581 -3.86 0.69 -8.43
N ASP A 582 -4.87 0.81 -7.57
CA ASP A 582 -6.27 1.03 -7.95
C ASP A 582 -6.91 1.98 -6.91
N PRO A 583 -6.46 3.24 -6.84
CA PRO A 583 -6.67 4.09 -5.67
C PRO A 583 -8.15 4.48 -5.46
N GLN A 584 -8.91 4.63 -6.54
CA GLN A 584 -10.34 5.01 -6.53
C GLN A 584 -11.24 3.91 -5.96
N ARG A 585 -10.79 2.66 -6.00
CA ARG A 585 -11.48 1.55 -5.33
C ARG A 585 -11.43 1.67 -3.81
N TYR A 586 -10.40 2.30 -3.26
CA TYR A 586 -10.13 2.35 -1.82
C TYR A 586 -10.44 3.72 -1.20
N LEU A 587 -10.38 4.80 -1.99
CA LEU A 587 -10.74 6.14 -1.55
C LEU A 587 -11.73 6.78 -2.53
N VAL A 588 -12.88 7.21 -2.00
CA VAL A 588 -13.96 7.85 -2.74
C VAL A 588 -13.91 9.36 -2.50
N ILE A 589 -13.20 10.07 -3.39
CA ILE A 589 -13.06 11.53 -3.34
C ILE A 589 -13.83 12.17 -4.49
N GLN A 590 -14.62 13.21 -4.19
CA GLN A 590 -15.38 13.91 -5.23
C GLN A 590 -14.44 14.62 -6.20
N GLY A 591 -14.55 14.29 -7.49
CA GLY A 591 -13.70 14.91 -8.51
C GLY A 591 -12.26 14.39 -8.51
N ASP A 592 -11.98 13.24 -7.91
CA ASP A 592 -10.65 12.61 -7.90
C ASP A 592 -10.05 12.46 -9.31
N ASP A 593 -10.88 12.11 -10.31
CA ASP A 593 -10.51 12.06 -11.73
C ASP A 593 -9.92 13.36 -12.25
N ARG A 594 -10.28 14.50 -11.65
CA ARG A 594 -9.85 15.86 -12.03
C ARG A 594 -8.64 16.34 -11.23
N MET A 595 -8.33 15.74 -10.08
CA MET A 595 -7.18 16.09 -9.23
C MET A 595 -5.88 15.48 -9.80
N LYS A 596 -5.06 16.30 -10.47
CA LYS A 596 -3.76 15.87 -11.03
C LYS A 596 -2.73 15.77 -9.91
N LEU A 597 -1.82 14.78 -9.99
CA LEU A 597 -0.59 14.85 -9.21
C LEU A 597 0.10 16.18 -9.57
N PRO A 598 0.40 17.05 -8.59
CA PRO A 598 1.00 18.33 -8.91
C PRO A 598 2.36 18.10 -9.59
N SER A 599 2.64 18.89 -10.63
CA SER A 599 3.98 18.95 -11.22
C SER A 599 4.95 19.46 -10.15
N PRO A 600 6.24 19.06 -10.16
CA PRO A 600 7.27 19.65 -9.29
C PRO A 600 7.30 21.19 -9.32
N ASN A 601 6.76 21.83 -10.36
CA ASN A 601 6.74 23.28 -10.55
C ASN A 601 5.48 24.02 -10.04
N ASP A 602 4.48 23.34 -9.47
CA ASP A 602 3.13 23.94 -9.26
C ASP A 602 2.84 24.52 -7.85
N SER A 603 3.82 24.68 -6.96
CA SER A 603 3.51 25.21 -5.62
C SER A 603 3.53 26.74 -5.56
N LYS A 604 2.40 27.34 -5.15
CA LYS A 604 2.30 28.77 -4.77
C LYS A 604 3.26 29.16 -3.63
N PHE A 605 3.78 28.20 -2.84
CA PHE A 605 4.84 28.46 -1.87
C PHE A 605 6.19 28.71 -2.56
N PHE A 606 6.44 28.04 -3.70
CA PHE A 606 7.60 28.31 -4.56
C PHE A 606 7.55 29.71 -5.18
N GLN A 607 6.39 30.39 -5.23
CA GLN A 607 6.31 31.79 -5.68
C GLN A 607 6.43 32.80 -4.53
N ASN A 608 6.03 32.43 -3.32
CA ASN A 608 6.09 33.31 -2.14
C ASN A 608 7.44 33.27 -1.39
N LEU A 609 8.39 32.44 -1.84
CA LEU A 609 9.69 32.24 -1.19
C LEU A 609 10.89 32.74 -1.99
N LEU A 610 10.68 33.32 -3.18
CA LEU A 610 11.74 33.80 -4.08
C LEU A 610 11.66 35.32 -4.18
N ASP A 611 12.62 36.00 -3.56
CA ASP A 611 13.21 37.15 -4.24
C ASP A 611 14.08 36.53 -5.34
N GLU A 612 13.69 36.69 -6.61
CA GLU A 612 14.23 35.95 -7.76
C GLU A 612 15.74 36.17 -8.05
N GLU A 613 16.44 36.98 -7.27
CA GLU A 613 17.84 37.33 -7.54
C GLU A 613 18.89 36.42 -6.87
N ASP A 614 18.53 35.58 -5.87
CA ASP A 614 19.51 34.80 -5.07
C ASP A 614 19.57 33.28 -5.41
N LEU A 615 18.73 32.77 -6.32
CA LEU A 615 18.56 31.32 -6.57
C LEU A 615 19.44 30.72 -7.66
N GLU A 616 19.97 31.52 -8.59
CA GLU A 616 20.86 30.99 -9.64
C GLU A 616 22.17 30.42 -9.06
N ASP A 617 22.53 30.79 -7.82
CA ASP A 617 23.78 30.39 -7.14
C ASP A 617 23.60 29.33 -6.01
N MET A 618 22.41 28.76 -5.81
CA MET A 618 22.14 27.81 -4.71
C MET A 618 22.09 26.34 -5.16
N MET A 619 22.73 25.45 -4.40
CA MET A 619 22.86 24.02 -4.72
C MET A 619 22.07 23.14 -3.75
N ASP A 620 21.45 22.06 -4.25
CA ASP A 620 20.71 21.12 -3.40
C ASP A 620 21.65 20.32 -2.49
N ALA A 621 21.22 20.07 -1.25
CA ALA A 621 22.04 19.38 -0.26
C ALA A 621 22.34 17.92 -0.65
N GLU A 622 21.46 17.22 -1.37
CA GLU A 622 21.74 15.85 -1.83
C GLU A 622 22.75 15.86 -2.99
N GLU A 623 22.70 16.87 -3.87
CA GLU A 623 23.66 17.06 -4.95
C GLU A 623 25.07 17.36 -4.41
N TYR A 624 25.19 18.16 -3.35
CA TYR A 624 26.46 18.42 -2.69
C TYR A 624 27.10 17.19 -2.03
N LEU A 625 26.28 16.26 -1.53
CA LEU A 625 26.75 15.11 -0.76
C LEU A 625 27.18 13.91 -1.61
N VAL A 626 26.82 13.86 -2.89
CA VAL A 626 27.14 12.76 -3.80
C VAL A 626 28.17 13.23 -4.83
N PRO A 627 29.44 12.80 -4.77
CA PRO A 627 30.41 13.11 -5.82
C PRO A 627 29.94 12.44 -7.12
N GLN A 628 29.60 13.22 -8.14
CA GLN A 628 29.25 12.71 -9.46
C GLN A 628 30.44 11.95 -10.07
N ALA A 629 30.40 10.63 -9.99
CA ALA A 629 31.27 9.75 -10.76
C ALA A 629 30.73 9.59 -12.19
N PHE A 630 30.62 10.67 -12.98
CA PHE A 630 30.56 10.60 -14.44
C PHE A 630 30.99 11.94 -15.05
N ASN A 631 32.22 12.00 -15.54
CA ASN A 631 32.71 13.05 -16.44
C ASN A 631 31.88 13.05 -17.73
N ILE A 632 30.96 14.00 -17.88
CA ILE A 632 30.48 14.48 -19.19
C ILE A 632 30.57 16.01 -19.12
N PRO A 633 31.35 16.68 -19.99
CA PRO A 633 31.45 18.13 -19.94
C PRO A 633 30.10 18.78 -20.30
N PRO A 634 29.76 19.92 -19.70
CA PRO A 634 28.51 20.61 -19.98
C PRO A 634 28.46 21.02 -21.46
N PRO A 635 27.29 20.95 -22.13
CA PRO A 635 27.15 21.50 -23.46
C PRO A 635 27.36 23.01 -23.37
N ILE A 636 28.32 23.53 -24.14
CA ILE A 636 28.56 24.96 -24.32
C ILE A 636 27.32 25.56 -24.97
N TYR A 637 26.45 26.16 -24.17
CA TYR A 637 25.44 27.08 -24.68
C TYR A 637 26.14 28.39 -25.02
N THR A 638 26.38 28.60 -26.30
CA THR A 638 26.72 29.93 -26.81
C THR A 638 25.51 30.84 -26.63
N SER A 639 25.70 31.94 -25.91
CA SER A 639 24.72 33.01 -25.80
C SER A 639 24.50 33.63 -27.18
N ARG A 640 23.34 33.36 -27.80
CA ARG A 640 22.83 34.21 -28.87
C ARG A 640 22.18 35.43 -28.23
N THR A 641 22.86 36.56 -28.34
CA THR A 641 22.33 37.89 -28.11
C THR A 641 21.00 38.08 -28.86
N ARG A 642 19.96 38.50 -28.12
CA ARG A 642 18.71 39.00 -28.67
C ARG A 642 19.03 40.22 -29.53
N ILE A 643 18.76 40.12 -30.83
CA ILE A 643 18.64 41.28 -31.71
C ILE A 643 17.26 41.88 -31.44
N ASP A 644 17.28 43.13 -31.00
CA ASP A 644 16.11 44.00 -30.89
C ASP A 644 15.57 44.30 -32.29
N SER A 645 14.26 44.26 -32.48
CA SER A 645 13.63 44.57 -33.76
C SER A 645 12.37 45.39 -33.56
N ASN A 646 12.59 46.67 -33.23
CA ASN A 646 11.84 47.73 -33.87
C ASN A 646 12.49 48.03 -35.24
N ARG A 647 12.09 47.29 -36.27
CA ARG A 647 11.95 47.78 -37.65
C ARG A 647 11.18 46.82 -38.53
#